data_AF-A0A8T2LHZ5-F1
#
_entry.id   AF-A0A8T2LHZ5-F1
#
_cell.length_a   1.000
_cell.length_b   1.000
_cell.length_c   1.000
_cell.angle_alpha   90.00
_cell.angle_beta   90.00
_cell.angle_gamma   90.00
#
_symmetry.space_group_name_H-M   'P 1'
#
loop_
_entity.id
_entity.type
_entity.pdbx_description
1 polymer ?
#
loop_
_entity_poly.entity_id
_entity_poly.type
_entity_poly.pdbx_seq_one_letter_code
_entity_poly.pdbx_strand_id
1 'polypeptide(L)'
;MALFPAFSGAPDSQRAQGTELEWLNNQSFRADAAQSVHQRAAEKDTPTSSPASPQRAEEQEDGRSVGSKRKKKKEKKKKRKKQKKRSRGGSDGSGSDTVYPSDLLTQPEPPITERVECVSEGKFVWLDDLQNLSDPPFCIDRRSDPNNWQYKSLYRADIARYRRRGGAVLGLDGRTQAVLWDDAPQDKKRVERKPERYFHSSIQQLLRSEPITALPTAPPTDPADSAPFLPLPPCPELQDAPARAGGTQVDPLGVYDPGTALYLEGRGRPKTEELRPGGADSAALLTARTEEFNRNLRQNPTHIQLWLDFIRFQDEVSGGCGAALGAVPGAEGDGERGRLTVRALLERKLAIVERALEVNPGSVELKLVKLALCQELWDPPALLKEWKKLVFLHPNSSTLWRRFLLFTQTHFSSFSTSRVSAAYAKCLSTLSAVQDGTMLSHPPLPGTEEELLEIFLLQCHFLRQAGQSEKALSLFQALLDFTFYKPDTVTHLNTRQQVEFFEPFWDSGEPRVGERGGRGWRAWMLQQERGGWVVPPETEDDDDDEDQDECEIRDKSQPKWRIWLDVETSREAKHWLPWRPDKSKGQSEEDCEDPDRQVLFDDIGPSLIRVESASLKLRLLLAFLRFLGLPDPSAPPPSSTLLDDSALLDLSLDSERPLTSCHLPLTGISAVGHMTHLSDVRKHVGLCKEGEEFLGNVLERVLPLVRAPDRTALSLCWLQYEKLKVLRCVYSSSSKRLRVAVRRGKRVGKRLLKLPENRSSLSLWREYAHLQWIVGNVEEGRRVFDTALAVGGASGLQDHTLCELCLLYAQLEVEQACMGGAKASVAPPTGSRAVYVLSRLAEGGGYSGFSGQVNPVSVLKARKAYENALSAAAEGGTPRSALIGCFGLFQYLTVGIDAADAVFTEARERLTPGTATATGTEPDPSLREREAVCVLHVALLRLHSSTSAFPLSRLRMALTDALRLLPCSATLWHFYLLTESRYHSAGRARRFFHTVARGNQTIIPHLFSITAEQRRKQHLDSVIRLGLPADALPVIPETGLSNRIRSLFEVAVATEEGAHCPLLWRMYMNFMVCNGDTERGRGIFYKALQNVPWAKCVYMDAVRLFPDRVQEFLDLLVEKELRLRAPMEEVEILLEE
;
A
#
# COMPACT_ATOMS: atom_id res chain seq x y z
N MET A 1 21.14 45.07 -0.03
CA MET A 1 19.99 45.08 0.90
C MET A 1 19.39 43.68 0.98
N ALA A 2 19.19 43.13 2.18
CA ALA A 2 18.65 41.79 2.37
C ALA A 2 17.19 41.74 1.89
N LEU A 3 16.82 40.75 1.06
CA LEU A 3 15.45 40.65 0.51
C LEU A 3 14.41 40.24 1.58
N PHE A 4 14.86 39.60 2.66
CA PHE A 4 14.04 39.21 3.81
C PHE A 4 14.90 39.37 5.09
N PRO A 5 14.46 40.14 6.10
CA PRO A 5 15.19 40.29 7.34
C PRO A 5 15.05 39.05 8.22
N ALA A 6 16.18 38.58 8.78
CA ALA A 6 16.18 37.68 9.92
C ALA A 6 15.65 38.44 11.14
N PHE A 7 14.67 37.87 11.83
CA PHE A 7 13.99 38.47 12.99
C PHE A 7 15.02 38.92 14.04
N SER A 8 15.07 40.23 14.33
CA SER A 8 15.71 40.77 15.53
C SER A 8 15.07 42.11 15.91
N GLY A 9 14.67 42.20 17.19
CA GLY A 9 14.45 43.44 17.92
C GLY A 9 13.02 43.94 18.05
N ALA A 10 12.43 43.76 19.24
CA ALA A 10 11.39 44.64 19.77
C ALA A 10 11.91 45.29 21.07
N PRO A 11 11.67 46.59 21.32
CA PRO A 11 12.26 47.32 22.44
C PRO A 11 11.42 47.27 23.72
N ASP A 12 12.12 47.43 24.83
CA ASP A 12 11.60 47.56 26.20
C ASP A 12 10.50 48.62 26.35
N SER A 13 9.43 48.28 27.07
CA SER A 13 8.50 49.25 27.66
C SER A 13 8.11 48.84 29.08
N GLN A 14 7.87 49.87 29.88
CA GLN A 14 8.07 49.92 31.32
C GLN A 14 6.97 49.20 32.12
N ARG A 15 7.42 48.61 33.25
CA ARG A 15 6.58 48.04 34.31
C ARG A 15 5.71 49.12 34.97
N ALA A 16 4.41 48.85 35.08
CA ALA A 16 3.54 49.47 36.08
C ALA A 16 3.21 48.42 37.16
N GLN A 17 3.41 48.81 38.42
CA GLN A 17 3.14 48.05 39.63
C GLN A 17 1.63 47.97 39.92
N GLY A 18 1.16 46.87 40.50
CA GLY A 18 -0.20 46.75 41.00
C GLY A 18 -0.49 45.43 41.74
N THR A 19 -0.25 45.47 43.06
CA THR A 19 -0.92 44.70 44.14
C THR A 19 -0.78 43.18 44.21
N GLU A 20 0.07 42.75 45.16
CA GLU A 20 0.14 41.41 45.75
C GLU A 20 -1.17 41.03 46.46
N LEU A 21 -1.56 39.75 46.31
CA LEU A 21 -2.65 39.13 47.05
C LEU A 21 -2.05 38.33 48.23
N GLU A 22 -2.11 38.91 49.42
CA GLU A 22 -1.48 38.49 50.68
C GLU A 22 -1.97 37.15 51.29
N TRP A 23 -2.75 36.33 50.59
CA TRP A 23 -3.24 35.05 51.12
C TRP A 23 -2.26 33.87 50.95
N LEU A 24 -1.09 34.12 50.36
CA LEU A 24 -0.02 33.11 50.15
C LEU A 24 1.01 33.03 51.28
N ASN A 25 0.87 33.79 52.39
CA ASN A 25 1.79 33.71 53.52
C ASN A 25 1.25 32.84 54.67
N ASN A 26 1.73 31.60 54.74
CA ASN A 26 1.48 30.72 55.89
C ASN A 26 2.35 31.15 57.10
N GLN A 27 1.70 31.64 58.15
CA GLN A 27 2.33 32.15 59.40
C GLN A 27 2.99 31.07 60.29
N SER A 28 3.06 29.82 59.85
CA SER A 28 3.66 28.70 60.62
C SER A 28 5.16 28.51 60.38
N PHE A 29 5.79 29.33 59.54
CA PHE A 29 7.23 29.27 59.28
C PHE A 29 7.98 30.46 59.93
N ARG A 30 8.82 30.18 60.94
CA ARG A 30 9.76 31.16 61.52
C ARG A 30 11.18 30.84 61.04
N ALA A 31 11.72 31.68 60.16
CA ALA A 31 13.05 31.50 59.55
C ALA A 31 14.20 31.50 60.59
N ASP A 32 14.00 32.14 61.74
CA ASP A 32 15.07 32.38 62.73
C ASP A 32 15.51 31.12 63.50
N ALA A 33 14.68 30.07 63.54
CA ALA A 33 15.08 28.81 64.18
C ALA A 33 16.13 28.04 63.34
N ALA A 34 16.11 28.19 62.01
CA ALA A 34 16.98 27.46 61.10
C ALA A 34 18.43 28.00 61.07
N GLN A 35 18.62 29.28 61.38
CA GLN A 35 19.98 29.87 61.46
C GLN A 35 20.76 29.36 62.69
N SER A 36 20.08 29.02 63.80
CA SER A 36 20.75 28.48 65.00
C SER A 36 21.25 27.03 64.83
N VAL A 37 20.60 26.25 63.96
CA VAL A 37 21.00 24.85 63.68
C VAL A 37 22.17 24.80 62.71
N HIS A 38 22.20 25.72 61.73
CA HIS A 38 23.32 25.82 60.78
C HIS A 38 24.61 26.31 61.45
N GLN A 39 24.52 27.23 62.42
CA GLN A 39 25.69 27.70 63.19
C GLN A 39 26.32 26.59 64.07
N ARG A 40 25.52 25.67 64.62
CA ARG A 40 26.06 24.53 65.39
C ARG A 40 26.75 23.46 64.54
N ALA A 41 26.42 23.37 63.25
CA ALA A 41 27.05 22.43 62.33
C ALA A 41 28.36 22.99 61.72
N ALA A 42 28.45 24.31 61.55
CA ALA A 42 29.63 24.98 60.99
C ALA A 42 30.81 25.12 61.99
N GLU A 43 30.58 25.00 63.30
CA GLU A 43 31.63 25.10 64.34
C GLU A 43 32.46 23.82 64.53
N LYS A 44 32.20 22.74 63.80
CA LYS A 44 32.93 21.47 63.98
C LYS A 44 34.05 21.19 62.98
N ASP A 45 34.26 22.04 61.98
CA ASP A 45 35.34 21.84 61.01
C ASP A 45 36.26 23.07 60.88
N THR A 46 37.52 22.85 61.28
CA THR A 46 38.80 23.56 60.95
C THR A 46 39.35 24.61 61.94
N PRO A 47 40.68 24.93 61.92
CA PRO A 47 41.86 24.04 62.01
C PRO A 47 43.06 24.63 62.82
N THR A 48 44.10 23.83 63.17
CA THR A 48 45.57 24.15 63.25
C THR A 48 46.29 23.01 64.03
N SER A 49 47.54 22.57 63.82
CA SER A 49 48.71 22.99 63.02
C SER A 49 49.74 21.83 62.91
N SER A 50 50.55 21.84 61.85
CA SER A 50 51.76 21.02 61.56
C SER A 50 52.95 21.30 62.53
N PRO A 51 54.22 20.81 62.37
CA PRO A 51 54.84 19.93 61.35
C PRO A 51 55.87 18.88 61.88
N ALA A 52 56.38 18.00 61.00
CA ALA A 52 57.82 17.67 60.80
C ALA A 52 58.03 16.35 60.01
N SER A 53 58.93 16.40 59.03
CA SER A 53 59.64 15.30 58.36
C SER A 53 61.11 15.28 58.90
N PRO A 54 62.01 14.26 58.73
CA PRO A 54 62.34 13.62 57.44
C PRO A 54 62.97 12.18 57.42
N GLN A 55 63.21 11.67 56.19
CA GLN A 55 64.36 10.85 55.69
C GLN A 55 64.59 9.33 56.01
N ARG A 56 64.87 8.58 54.91
CA ARG A 56 65.89 7.50 54.63
C ARG A 56 65.97 6.26 55.55
N ALA A 57 66.52 5.08 55.23
CA ALA A 57 66.96 4.29 54.08
C ALA A 57 67.47 2.92 54.65
N GLU A 58 67.75 1.92 53.79
CA GLU A 58 68.62 0.72 53.99
C GLU A 58 68.04 -0.48 54.80
N GLU A 59 67.89 -1.68 54.19
CA GLU A 59 68.85 -2.83 54.10
C GLU A 59 69.03 -3.55 55.47
N GLN A 60 69.13 -4.86 55.66
CA GLN A 60 69.61 -6.02 54.88
C GLN A 60 69.23 -7.30 55.69
N GLU A 61 68.81 -8.40 55.05
CA GLU A 61 69.52 -9.70 54.93
C GLU A 61 69.09 -10.88 55.84
N ASP A 62 68.88 -12.01 55.13
CA ASP A 62 69.24 -13.40 55.41
C ASP A 62 68.52 -14.34 56.40
N GLY A 63 68.28 -15.57 55.91
CA GLY A 63 67.97 -16.75 56.74
C GLY A 63 67.31 -17.95 56.03
N ARG A 64 68.11 -18.79 55.37
CA ARG A 64 67.76 -20.09 54.76
C ARG A 64 67.25 -21.19 55.74
N SER A 65 66.42 -22.12 55.24
CA SER A 65 66.56 -23.62 55.30
C SER A 65 65.18 -24.32 55.31
N VAL A 66 64.80 -25.13 54.29
CA VAL A 66 65.01 -26.59 54.05
C VAL A 66 64.32 -27.55 55.03
N GLY A 67 63.48 -28.46 54.51
CA GLY A 67 63.15 -29.75 55.13
C GLY A 67 61.87 -30.42 54.57
N SER A 68 61.89 -31.19 53.47
CA SER A 68 62.13 -32.65 53.40
C SER A 68 61.09 -33.59 54.06
N LYS A 69 60.45 -34.39 53.18
CA LYS A 69 60.14 -35.85 53.26
C LYS A 69 58.88 -36.38 53.98
N ARG A 70 58.25 -37.30 53.21
CA ARG A 70 57.72 -38.66 53.58
C ARG A 70 56.44 -38.68 54.43
N LYS A 71 55.35 -39.33 54.03
CA LYS A 71 55.11 -40.81 54.01
C LYS A 71 53.61 -41.02 53.75
N LYS A 72 53.25 -41.90 52.80
CA LYS A 72 52.56 -43.20 53.00
C LYS A 72 51.10 -43.11 53.48
N LYS A 73 50.14 -43.50 52.63
CA LYS A 73 49.50 -44.85 52.55
C LYS A 73 48.50 -45.06 53.71
N LYS A 74 47.29 -45.59 53.51
CA LYS A 74 46.84 -46.68 52.62
C LYS A 74 45.30 -46.77 52.69
N GLU A 75 44.63 -46.91 51.56
CA GLU A 75 43.95 -48.15 51.09
C GLU A 75 42.82 -48.73 51.97
N LYS A 76 41.63 -48.81 51.38
CA LYS A 76 41.02 -50.07 50.88
C LYS A 76 40.41 -49.74 49.50
N LYS A 77 40.85 -50.24 48.32
CA LYS A 77 41.01 -51.61 47.78
C LYS A 77 39.74 -52.46 47.95
N LYS A 78 39.25 -53.23 46.97
CA LYS A 78 39.63 -53.49 45.57
C LYS A 78 38.61 -54.51 44.99
N LYS A 79 38.40 -54.43 43.67
CA LYS A 79 38.25 -55.54 42.67
C LYS A 79 36.95 -56.38 42.77
N ARG A 80 36.39 -56.91 41.68
CA ARG A 80 37.00 -57.50 40.46
C ARG A 80 35.88 -57.59 39.37
N LYS A 81 36.00 -57.10 38.13
CA LYS A 81 36.84 -57.46 36.95
C LYS A 81 36.24 -58.55 36.04
N LYS A 82 35.91 -58.20 34.79
CA LYS A 82 36.35 -58.81 33.50
C LYS A 82 35.75 -57.96 32.35
N GLN A 83 36.55 -57.23 31.56
CA GLN A 83 37.30 -57.65 30.36
C GLN A 83 36.42 -58.25 29.25
N LYS A 84 36.63 -58.03 27.95
CA LYS A 84 37.43 -57.11 27.10
C LYS A 84 37.23 -57.71 25.69
N LYS A 85 36.92 -56.94 24.65
CA LYS A 85 37.66 -57.00 23.36
C LYS A 85 37.25 -55.86 22.43
N ARG A 86 38.29 -55.25 21.87
CA ARG A 86 38.34 -54.17 20.88
C ARG A 86 38.65 -54.80 19.52
N SER A 87 38.13 -54.18 18.45
CA SER A 87 38.78 -53.99 17.14
C SER A 87 38.12 -52.74 16.54
N ARG A 88 38.73 -51.54 16.61
CA ARG A 88 39.74 -50.93 15.72
C ARG A 88 39.34 -50.83 14.24
N GLY A 89 39.42 -49.59 13.74
CA GLY A 89 39.03 -49.09 12.42
C GLY A 89 37.90 -48.08 12.61
N GLY A 90 37.98 -46.79 12.34
CA GLY A 90 38.99 -45.89 11.80
C GLY A 90 38.26 -44.56 11.54
N SER A 91 39.00 -43.45 11.48
CA SER A 91 38.57 -42.10 11.11
C SER A 91 38.07 -41.18 12.22
N ASP A 92 38.67 -40.00 12.21
CA ASP A 92 38.69 -38.96 13.22
C ASP A 92 37.37 -38.23 13.41
N GLY A 93 37.14 -37.84 14.66
CA GLY A 93 36.41 -36.63 14.97
C GLY A 93 37.35 -35.45 14.80
N SER A 94 37.00 -34.52 13.91
CA SER A 94 37.51 -33.16 13.93
C SER A 94 36.31 -32.25 13.79
N GLY A 95 35.88 -31.68 14.92
CA GLY A 95 35.14 -30.44 14.90
C GLY A 95 36.08 -29.36 14.37
N SER A 96 35.67 -28.72 13.28
CA SER A 96 36.27 -27.50 12.76
C SER A 96 35.13 -26.69 12.20
N ASP A 97 34.80 -25.63 12.92
CA ASP A 97 34.71 -24.28 12.40
C ASP A 97 34.01 -24.14 11.05
N THR A 98 32.71 -23.88 11.11
CA THR A 98 32.04 -23.10 10.07
C THR A 98 32.60 -21.68 10.12
N VAL A 99 33.66 -21.52 9.33
CA VAL A 99 34.11 -20.28 8.71
C VAL A 99 32.89 -19.50 8.22
N TYR A 100 32.72 -18.28 8.73
CA TYR A 100 31.79 -17.31 8.19
C TYR A 100 32.45 -16.63 6.98
N PRO A 101 31.73 -16.41 5.87
CA PRO A 101 32.22 -15.61 4.76
C PRO A 101 32.14 -14.11 5.13
N SER A 102 32.99 -13.66 6.04
CA SER A 102 33.60 -12.33 5.99
C SER A 102 35.00 -12.38 5.34
N ASP A 103 35.44 -13.57 4.95
CA ASP A 103 36.69 -13.76 4.24
C ASP A 103 36.47 -13.61 2.73
N LEU A 104 37.30 -12.78 2.09
CA LEU A 104 37.32 -12.41 0.66
C LEU A 104 36.29 -11.31 0.34
N LEU A 105 36.61 -10.02 0.49
CA LEU A 105 37.60 -9.33 -0.35
C LEU A 105 38.15 -8.10 0.39
N THR A 106 39.46 -8.05 0.58
CA THR A 106 40.21 -6.79 0.63
C THR A 106 41.58 -7.03 0.03
N GLN A 107 41.82 -6.46 -1.16
CA GLN A 107 43.17 -6.20 -1.64
C GLN A 107 43.65 -4.84 -1.11
N PRO A 108 44.97 -4.65 -0.94
CA PRO A 108 45.52 -3.62 -0.05
C PRO A 108 45.89 -2.33 -0.77
N GLU A 109 45.62 -1.18 -0.13
CA GLU A 109 46.39 0.05 -0.33
C GLU A 109 47.23 0.36 0.93
N PRO A 110 48.46 0.90 0.82
CA PRO A 110 49.32 1.26 1.95
C PRO A 110 49.27 2.79 2.23
N PRO A 111 49.90 3.30 3.31
CA PRO A 111 49.24 3.95 4.43
C PRO A 111 49.24 5.49 4.38
N ILE A 112 48.27 6.11 5.05
CA ILE A 112 48.31 7.52 5.44
C ILE A 112 48.72 7.63 6.91
N THR A 113 49.75 8.44 7.13
CA THR A 113 50.34 8.84 8.40
C THR A 113 49.36 9.63 9.28
N GLU A 114 49.32 9.24 10.55
CA GLU A 114 49.05 10.02 11.79
C GLU A 114 48.40 11.42 11.70
N ARG A 115 47.36 11.64 12.52
CA ARG A 115 47.40 12.61 13.65
C ARG A 115 46.08 12.70 14.47
N VAL A 116 46.24 12.51 15.78
CA VAL A 116 45.69 13.24 16.95
C VAL A 116 44.18 13.16 17.31
N GLU A 117 43.95 12.36 18.37
CA GLU A 117 43.12 12.51 19.60
C GLU A 117 41.90 13.47 19.67
N CYS A 118 40.78 12.92 20.17
CA CYS A 118 40.06 13.46 21.34
C CYS A 118 39.17 12.36 21.98
N VAL A 119 39.28 12.18 23.29
CA VAL A 119 38.52 11.19 24.09
C VAL A 119 37.08 11.67 24.26
N SER A 120 36.09 10.87 23.87
CA SER A 120 34.67 11.10 24.15
C SER A 120 34.12 9.95 25.00
N GLU A 121 33.58 10.34 26.15
CA GLU A 121 32.89 9.46 27.10
C GLU A 121 31.57 8.92 26.54
N GLY A 122 31.31 7.63 26.76
CA GLY A 122 29.96 7.05 26.80
C GLY A 122 29.28 6.72 25.46
N LYS A 123 29.89 5.89 24.60
CA LYS A 123 29.17 5.20 23.52
C LYS A 123 28.55 3.90 24.05
N PHE A 124 27.28 3.65 23.70
CA PHE A 124 26.61 2.37 23.89
C PHE A 124 27.27 1.34 22.96
N VAL A 125 27.80 0.26 23.52
CA VAL A 125 28.46 -0.82 22.79
C VAL A 125 27.59 -2.06 22.95
N TRP A 126 27.10 -2.63 21.86
CA TRP A 126 26.38 -3.89 21.91
C TRP A 126 27.35 -5.03 22.22
N LEU A 127 26.88 -6.16 22.75
CA LEU A 127 27.76 -7.28 23.11
C LEU A 127 28.60 -7.78 21.91
N ASP A 128 28.09 -7.57 20.70
CA ASP A 128 28.71 -7.92 19.42
C ASP A 128 29.84 -6.95 19.00
N ASP A 129 29.99 -5.80 19.68
CA ASP A 129 30.92 -4.71 19.35
C ASP A 129 32.17 -4.67 20.28
N LEU A 130 32.31 -5.60 21.23
CA LEU A 130 33.46 -5.67 22.17
C LEU A 130 34.67 -6.37 21.52
N GLN A 131 35.78 -5.65 21.38
CA GLN A 131 36.99 -6.17 20.71
C GLN A 131 37.98 -6.90 21.66
N ASN A 132 37.92 -6.71 22.99
CA ASN A 132 38.81 -7.34 23.96
C ASN A 132 38.10 -7.85 25.23
N LEU A 133 38.57 -8.96 25.80
CA LEU A 133 38.01 -9.65 26.99
C LEU A 133 38.25 -8.94 28.34
N SER A 134 38.90 -7.78 28.37
CA SER A 134 39.25 -7.04 29.59
C SER A 134 38.44 -5.77 29.83
N ASP A 135 37.50 -5.42 28.95
CA ASP A 135 36.62 -4.26 29.16
C ASP A 135 35.43 -4.63 30.08
N PRO A 136 35.04 -3.76 31.04
CA PRO A 136 33.97 -4.07 31.98
C PRO A 136 32.63 -4.20 31.22
N PRO A 137 31.92 -5.34 31.33
CA PRO A 137 30.77 -5.66 30.48
C PRO A 137 29.46 -4.97 30.92
N PHE A 138 29.52 -3.90 31.71
CA PHE A 138 28.34 -3.19 32.18
C PHE A 138 28.48 -1.68 32.00
N CYS A 139 27.55 -1.12 31.25
CA CYS A 139 27.32 0.32 31.18
C CYS A 139 26.30 0.68 32.27
N ILE A 140 26.65 1.64 33.14
CA ILE A 140 25.71 2.19 34.12
C ILE A 140 25.08 3.42 33.50
N ASP A 141 23.88 3.29 32.94
CA ASP A 141 23.10 4.44 32.50
C ASP A 141 22.54 5.16 33.73
N ARG A 142 22.93 6.43 33.90
CA ARG A 142 22.44 7.31 34.97
C ARG A 142 21.29 8.20 34.50
N ARG A 143 20.85 8.09 33.24
CA ARG A 143 19.70 8.85 32.73
C ARG A 143 18.42 8.10 33.06
N SER A 144 17.47 8.81 33.67
CA SER A 144 16.11 8.30 33.89
C SER A 144 15.43 8.06 32.54
N ASP A 145 14.99 6.83 32.27
CA ASP A 145 14.21 6.51 31.08
C ASP A 145 12.78 7.10 31.22
N PRO A 146 12.39 8.10 30.41
CA PRO A 146 11.07 8.71 30.47
C PRO A 146 9.95 7.70 30.14
N ASN A 147 10.27 6.62 29.43
CA ASN A 147 9.29 5.60 29.03
C ASN A 147 8.77 4.79 30.23
N ASN A 148 9.55 4.67 31.31
CA ASN A 148 9.09 3.99 32.53
C ASN A 148 7.89 4.71 33.18
N TRP A 149 7.79 6.03 33.01
CA TRP A 149 6.64 6.81 33.46
C TRP A 149 5.40 6.59 32.59
N GLN A 150 5.60 6.33 31.29
CA GLN A 150 4.54 6.14 30.31
C GLN A 150 3.90 4.74 30.36
N TYR A 151 4.69 3.71 30.69
CA TYR A 151 4.23 2.30 30.68
C TYR A 151 3.96 1.70 32.06
N LYS A 152 4.18 2.47 33.15
CA LYS A 152 3.97 2.07 34.56
C LYS A 152 4.63 0.73 34.99
N SER A 153 5.57 0.19 34.20
CA SER A 153 6.37 -0.98 34.54
C SER A 153 7.61 -1.09 33.63
N LEU A 154 8.66 -1.77 34.11
CA LEU A 154 9.90 -2.01 33.36
C LEU A 154 9.68 -3.02 32.21
N TYR A 155 10.36 -2.81 31.08
CA TYR A 155 10.30 -3.73 29.95
C TYR A 155 10.87 -5.12 30.32
N ARG A 156 10.03 -6.16 30.22
CA ARG A 156 10.33 -7.51 30.74
C ARG A 156 11.56 -8.19 30.09
N ALA A 157 12.00 -7.73 28.91
CA ALA A 157 13.20 -8.29 28.27
C ALA A 157 14.51 -7.79 28.88
N ASP A 158 14.46 -6.64 29.56
CA ASP A 158 15.63 -6.02 30.20
C ASP A 158 15.80 -6.49 31.66
N ILE A 159 14.85 -7.30 32.15
CA ILE A 159 14.89 -7.90 33.49
C ILE A 159 15.53 -9.29 33.40
N ALA A 160 16.72 -9.44 33.96
CA ALA A 160 17.40 -10.72 34.05
C ALA A 160 16.54 -11.77 34.79
N ARG A 161 16.27 -12.92 34.15
CA ARG A 161 15.47 -14.00 34.76
C ARG A 161 16.34 -14.84 35.70
N TYR A 162 16.16 -14.67 37.01
CA TYR A 162 16.78 -15.55 38.01
C TYR A 162 15.95 -16.80 38.26
N ARG A 163 16.60 -17.97 38.40
CA ARG A 163 15.98 -19.19 38.94
C ARG A 163 16.45 -19.40 40.37
N ARG A 164 15.50 -19.57 41.30
CA ARG A 164 15.79 -19.80 42.72
C ARG A 164 16.42 -21.18 42.92
N ARG A 165 17.55 -21.25 43.62
CA ARG A 165 18.10 -22.50 44.17
C ARG A 165 18.17 -22.34 45.69
N GLY A 166 17.33 -23.10 46.39
CA GLY A 166 17.31 -23.14 47.87
C GLY A 166 16.04 -22.58 48.49
N GLY A 167 15.74 -23.05 49.70
CA GLY A 167 14.55 -22.69 50.49
C GLY A 167 14.71 -21.48 51.41
N ALA A 168 15.88 -20.84 51.44
CA ALA A 168 16.16 -19.68 52.28
C ALA A 168 16.93 -18.60 51.50
N VAL A 169 16.70 -17.33 51.84
CA VAL A 169 17.41 -16.17 51.28
C VAL A 169 18.76 -16.03 51.98
N LEU A 170 19.85 -15.89 51.21
CA LEU A 170 21.19 -15.66 51.74
C LEU A 170 21.26 -14.27 52.42
N GLY A 171 21.68 -14.23 53.68
CA GLY A 171 21.94 -13.00 54.44
C GLY A 171 20.91 -12.63 55.52
N LEU A 172 19.86 -13.43 55.73
CA LEU A 172 18.90 -13.21 56.82
C LEU A 172 19.30 -13.96 58.10
N ASP A 173 19.11 -13.33 59.25
CA ASP A 173 19.38 -13.93 60.58
C ASP A 173 18.21 -14.85 60.99
N GLY A 174 18.49 -16.15 61.10
CA GLY A 174 17.50 -17.23 61.21
C GLY A 174 16.69 -17.27 62.52
N ARG A 175 16.85 -16.29 63.41
CA ARG A 175 16.08 -16.17 64.66
C ARG A 175 15.07 -15.02 64.67
N THR A 176 15.19 -14.06 63.76
CA THR A 176 14.32 -12.86 63.75
C THR A 176 13.60 -12.67 62.42
N GLN A 177 14.12 -13.24 61.32
CA GLN A 177 13.52 -13.12 59.99
C GLN A 177 13.57 -14.47 59.28
N ALA A 178 12.43 -15.15 59.21
CA ALA A 178 12.26 -16.39 58.45
C ALA A 178 11.11 -16.23 57.46
N VAL A 179 11.40 -16.50 56.18
CA VAL A 179 10.36 -16.70 55.15
C VAL A 179 10.41 -18.16 54.77
N LEU A 180 9.46 -18.94 55.31
CA LEU A 180 9.24 -20.33 54.92
C LEU A 180 8.33 -20.34 53.68
N TRP A 181 8.78 -20.98 52.61
CA TRP A 181 7.99 -21.19 51.40
C TRP A 181 7.44 -22.62 51.44
N ASP A 182 6.12 -22.78 51.48
CA ASP A 182 5.47 -24.09 51.40
C ASP A 182 5.58 -24.65 49.98
N ASP A 183 6.49 -25.61 49.78
CA ASP A 183 6.51 -26.43 48.57
C ASP A 183 5.46 -27.55 48.72
N ALA A 184 4.27 -27.38 48.14
CA ALA A 184 3.28 -28.44 48.06
C ALA A 184 3.85 -29.66 47.29
N PRO A 185 3.57 -30.90 47.72
CA PRO A 185 4.21 -32.09 47.16
C PRO A 185 3.76 -32.36 45.73
N GLN A 186 4.73 -32.69 44.86
CA GLN A 186 4.51 -33.08 43.47
C GLN A 186 3.56 -34.28 43.36
N ASP A 187 2.38 -34.06 42.79
CA ASP A 187 1.50 -35.13 42.36
C ASP A 187 1.72 -35.48 40.88
N LYS A 188 2.18 -36.73 40.69
CA LYS A 188 2.11 -37.61 39.50
C LYS A 188 2.55 -37.08 38.12
N LYS A 189 3.62 -37.73 37.63
CA LYS A 189 4.11 -37.77 36.23
C LYS A 189 2.97 -37.77 35.20
N ARG A 190 2.70 -36.61 34.60
CA ARG A 190 2.20 -36.55 33.21
C ARG A 190 3.39 -36.81 32.29
N VAL A 191 3.21 -37.72 31.34
CA VAL A 191 4.15 -37.93 30.24
C VAL A 191 4.17 -36.63 29.41
N GLU A 192 5.13 -35.75 29.67
CA GLU A 192 5.43 -34.62 28.80
C GLU A 192 5.89 -35.17 27.45
N ARG A 193 5.00 -35.14 26.45
CA ARG A 193 5.47 -35.08 25.06
C ARG A 193 6.30 -33.81 24.95
N LYS A 194 7.60 -33.96 24.66
CA LYS A 194 8.49 -32.82 24.39
C LYS A 194 7.78 -31.89 23.41
N PRO A 195 7.72 -30.57 23.68
CA PRO A 195 7.17 -29.64 22.71
C PRO A 195 7.94 -29.80 21.41
N GLU A 196 7.22 -30.14 20.34
CA GLU A 196 7.79 -30.22 19.01
C GLU A 196 8.39 -28.84 18.70
N ARG A 197 9.64 -28.80 18.24
CA ARG A 197 10.30 -27.53 17.92
C ARG A 197 9.61 -26.90 16.70
N TYR A 198 9.68 -25.58 16.56
CA TYR A 198 9.00 -24.82 15.50
C TYR A 198 9.33 -25.25 14.04
N PHE A 199 10.37 -26.07 13.85
CA PHE A 199 10.76 -26.66 12.57
C PHE A 199 10.30 -28.10 12.34
N HIS A 200 9.48 -28.66 13.23
CA HIS A 200 8.83 -29.96 13.01
C HIS A 200 7.72 -29.82 11.95
N SER A 201 7.53 -30.84 11.11
CA SER A 201 6.68 -30.74 9.91
C SER A 201 5.21 -30.44 10.22
N SER A 202 4.70 -30.92 11.36
CA SER A 202 3.35 -30.64 11.87
C SER A 202 3.16 -29.16 12.24
N ILE A 203 4.14 -28.55 12.94
CA ILE A 203 4.10 -27.13 13.32
C ILE A 203 4.37 -26.24 12.10
N GLN A 204 5.24 -26.66 11.17
CA GLN A 204 5.41 -25.96 9.90
C GLN A 204 4.14 -25.99 9.04
N GLN A 205 3.37 -27.08 9.04
CA GLN A 205 2.05 -27.13 8.40
C GLN A 205 1.04 -26.22 9.09
N LEU A 206 1.06 -26.16 10.43
CA LEU A 206 0.20 -25.26 11.22
C LEU A 206 0.55 -23.76 11.00
N LEU A 207 1.82 -23.43 10.83
CA LEU A 207 2.29 -22.08 10.49
C LEU A 207 2.05 -21.71 9.01
N ARG A 208 1.76 -22.70 8.16
CA ARG A 208 1.44 -22.54 6.74
C ARG A 208 -0.07 -22.47 6.46
N SER A 209 -0.93 -22.81 7.42
CA SER A 209 -2.38 -22.69 7.25
C SER A 209 -2.80 -21.22 7.28
N GLU A 210 -3.58 -20.79 6.29
CA GLU A 210 -4.17 -19.45 6.26
C GLU A 210 -5.09 -19.25 7.49
N PRO A 211 -5.15 -18.03 8.06
CA PRO A 211 -6.12 -17.73 9.09
C PRO A 211 -7.53 -17.90 8.51
N ILE A 212 -8.38 -18.67 9.19
CA ILE A 212 -9.80 -18.72 8.86
C ILE A 212 -10.36 -17.32 9.15
N THR A 213 -10.77 -16.61 8.11
CA THR A 213 -11.51 -15.35 8.23
C THR A 213 -12.89 -15.65 8.81
N ALA A 214 -12.99 -15.73 10.13
CA ALA A 214 -14.29 -15.72 10.80
C ALA A 214 -14.83 -14.29 10.75
N LEU A 215 -15.97 -14.10 10.08
CA LEU A 215 -16.77 -12.88 10.18
C LEU A 215 -17.08 -12.59 11.67
N PRO A 216 -17.22 -11.32 12.08
CA PRO A 216 -17.66 -10.99 13.43
C PRO A 216 -19.06 -11.57 13.62
N THR A 217 -19.16 -12.65 14.40
CA THR A 217 -20.44 -13.05 14.96
C THR A 217 -20.72 -12.06 16.09
N ALA A 218 -21.92 -11.49 16.12
CA ALA A 218 -22.33 -10.58 17.18
C ALA A 218 -22.06 -11.24 18.54
N PRO A 219 -21.57 -10.49 19.55
CA PRO A 219 -21.43 -11.04 20.88
C PRO A 219 -22.79 -11.56 21.35
N PRO A 220 -22.88 -12.74 21.97
CA PRO A 220 -24.12 -13.20 22.57
C PRO A 220 -24.56 -12.17 23.61
N THR A 221 -25.72 -11.57 23.37
CA THR A 221 -26.45 -10.76 24.34
C THR A 221 -27.05 -11.69 25.39
N ASP A 222 -26.32 -11.91 26.48
CA ASP A 222 -26.93 -12.35 27.73
C ASP A 222 -26.92 -11.16 28.71
N PRO A 223 -28.08 -10.80 29.31
CA PRO A 223 -28.17 -9.74 30.29
C PRO A 223 -28.02 -10.31 31.71
N ALA A 224 -27.01 -9.86 32.46
CA ALA A 224 -26.98 -9.70 33.93
C ALA A 224 -25.54 -9.81 34.48
N ASP A 225 -24.94 -8.67 34.84
CA ASP A 225 -24.71 -8.32 36.25
C ASP A 225 -23.87 -7.05 36.34
N SER A 226 -24.54 -5.98 36.73
CA SER A 226 -23.95 -4.68 37.07
C SER A 226 -23.35 -4.73 38.47
N ALA A 227 -22.02 -4.62 38.57
CA ALA A 227 -21.37 -4.13 39.79
C ALA A 227 -20.08 -3.35 39.43
N PRO A 228 -19.88 -2.11 39.92
CA PRO A 228 -18.73 -1.28 39.58
C PRO A 228 -17.51 -1.52 40.49
N PHE A 229 -17.18 -2.78 40.82
CA PHE A 229 -15.96 -3.15 41.55
C PHE A 229 -15.64 -4.66 41.51
N LEU A 230 -14.36 -5.01 41.59
CA LEU A 230 -13.82 -6.38 41.70
C LEU A 230 -13.64 -6.77 43.19
N PRO A 231 -14.39 -7.73 43.75
CA PRO A 231 -14.24 -8.10 45.15
C PRO A 231 -12.94 -8.89 45.37
N LEU A 232 -12.11 -8.42 46.31
CA LEU A 232 -10.96 -9.17 46.81
C LEU A 232 -11.41 -10.14 47.93
N PRO A 233 -10.81 -11.33 48.05
CA PRO A 233 -11.18 -12.29 49.07
C PRO A 233 -10.81 -11.78 50.48
N PRO A 234 -11.59 -12.12 51.52
CA PRO A 234 -11.36 -11.66 52.88
C PRO A 234 -10.09 -12.29 53.45
N CYS A 235 -9.18 -11.46 53.94
CA CYS A 235 -8.03 -11.87 54.73
C CYS A 235 -8.50 -12.16 56.17
N PRO A 236 -8.29 -13.37 56.73
CA PRO A 236 -8.65 -13.66 58.11
C PRO A 236 -7.62 -13.04 59.07
N GLU A 237 -8.11 -12.08 59.86
CA GLU A 237 -7.79 -11.78 61.26
C GLU A 237 -6.33 -11.84 61.75
N LEU A 238 -5.79 -10.65 62.02
CA LEU A 238 -5.02 -10.39 63.24
C LEU A 238 -5.62 -9.15 63.93
N GLN A 239 -6.51 -9.40 64.90
CA GLN A 239 -6.85 -8.45 65.95
C GLN A 239 -5.83 -8.58 67.10
N ASP A 240 -5.64 -7.45 67.79
CA ASP A 240 -4.92 -7.23 69.06
C ASP A 240 -3.42 -6.84 69.02
N ALA A 241 -3.14 -5.53 68.95
CA ALA A 241 -2.26 -4.78 69.88
C ALA A 241 -2.17 -3.27 69.55
N PRO A 242 -1.94 -2.38 70.54
CA PRO A 242 -2.38 -0.98 70.51
C PRO A 242 -1.37 0.05 69.99
N ALA A 243 -1.89 1.25 69.74
CA ALA A 243 -1.24 2.43 69.18
C ALA A 243 0.08 2.87 69.84
N ARG A 244 1.06 3.23 69.01
CA ARG A 244 2.03 4.30 69.29
C ARG A 244 2.18 5.21 68.08
N ALA A 245 1.87 6.48 68.28
CA ALA A 245 2.20 7.57 67.37
C ALA A 245 3.70 7.93 67.50
N GLY A 246 4.35 8.22 66.38
CA GLY A 246 5.65 8.88 66.36
C GLY A 246 6.51 8.57 65.13
N GLY A 247 6.64 9.55 64.24
CA GLY A 247 7.74 9.67 63.28
C GLY A 247 7.59 8.86 61.99
N THR A 248 7.05 9.49 60.96
CA THR A 248 7.17 9.04 59.57
C THR A 248 8.66 8.96 59.23
N GLN A 249 9.22 7.75 59.22
CA GLN A 249 10.55 7.52 58.68
C GLN A 249 10.41 7.53 57.16
N VAL A 250 10.48 8.72 56.56
CA VAL A 250 10.49 8.87 55.09
C VAL A 250 11.93 8.64 54.61
N ASP A 251 12.41 7.41 54.81
CA ASP A 251 13.44 6.70 54.04
C ASP A 251 13.92 5.47 54.85
N PRO A 252 13.14 4.38 54.93
CA PRO A 252 13.55 3.19 55.67
C PRO A 252 14.72 2.43 55.01
N LEU A 253 15.20 2.87 53.84
CA LEU A 253 16.28 2.23 53.08
C LEU A 253 17.51 3.11 52.87
N GLY A 254 17.47 4.39 53.26
CA GLY A 254 18.60 5.33 53.20
C GLY A 254 19.07 5.68 51.78
N VAL A 255 18.17 5.69 50.81
CA VAL A 255 18.48 5.83 49.37
C VAL A 255 18.23 7.24 48.83
N TYR A 256 17.57 8.13 49.59
CA TYR A 256 17.28 9.48 49.11
C TYR A 256 18.49 10.40 49.22
N ASP A 257 18.81 11.05 48.11
CA ASP A 257 19.81 12.12 48.08
C ASP A 257 19.24 13.39 48.76
N PRO A 258 20.11 14.29 49.26
CA PRO A 258 19.69 15.41 50.10
C PRO A 258 18.68 16.33 49.40
N GLY A 259 18.73 16.45 48.07
CA GLY A 259 17.79 17.25 47.29
C GLY A 259 16.39 16.65 47.25
N THR A 260 16.29 15.32 47.14
CA THR A 260 15.02 14.60 47.09
C THR A 260 14.37 14.52 48.48
N ALA A 261 15.17 14.36 49.54
CA ALA A 261 14.69 14.44 50.91
C ALA A 261 14.10 15.84 51.21
N LEU A 262 14.81 16.91 50.82
CA LEU A 262 14.34 18.28 50.99
C LEU A 262 13.11 18.63 50.13
N TYR A 263 12.97 18.01 48.96
CA TYR A 263 11.78 18.16 48.13
C TYR A 263 10.54 17.48 48.75
N LEU A 264 10.72 16.26 49.29
CA LEU A 264 9.66 15.52 49.99
C LEU A 264 9.24 16.18 51.31
N GLU A 265 10.14 16.94 51.94
CA GLU A 265 9.85 17.81 53.09
C GLU A 265 9.26 19.18 52.69
N GLY A 266 9.01 19.43 51.40
CA GLY A 266 8.39 20.65 50.89
C GLY A 266 9.32 21.87 50.82
N ARG A 267 10.65 21.68 50.79
CA ARG A 267 11.68 22.73 50.76
C ARG A 267 12.62 22.68 49.54
N GLY A 268 12.10 22.37 48.35
CA GLY A 268 12.89 22.42 47.11
C GLY A 268 13.18 23.86 46.66
N ARG A 269 14.45 24.20 46.38
CA ARG A 269 14.83 25.48 45.74
C ARG A 269 14.53 25.45 44.23
N PRO A 270 14.14 26.58 43.60
CA PRO A 270 14.00 26.66 42.15
C PRO A 270 15.36 26.47 41.46
N LYS A 271 15.40 25.62 40.42
CA LYS A 271 16.59 25.29 39.64
C LYS A 271 17.13 26.53 38.92
N THR A 272 18.41 26.83 39.11
CA THR A 272 19.20 27.67 38.20
C THR A 272 19.38 26.92 36.88
N GLU A 273 18.99 27.56 35.77
CA GLU A 273 19.17 27.00 34.43
C GLU A 273 20.66 26.90 34.09
N GLU A 274 21.16 25.68 33.96
CA GLU A 274 22.40 25.42 33.21
C GLU A 274 22.03 25.21 31.73
N LEU A 275 22.33 26.22 30.90
CA LEU A 275 22.22 26.16 29.45
C LEU A 275 23.11 25.04 28.88
N ARG A 276 22.51 24.12 28.11
CA ARG A 276 23.23 23.21 27.21
C ARG A 276 23.46 23.89 25.84
N PRO A 277 24.70 23.95 25.32
CA PRO A 277 25.02 24.56 24.03
C PRO A 277 24.83 23.56 22.89
N GLY A 278 23.57 23.25 22.52
CA GLY A 278 23.28 22.31 21.42
C GLY A 278 22.16 22.73 20.46
N GLY A 279 21.40 23.79 20.79
CA GLY A 279 20.31 24.28 19.93
C GLY A 279 20.73 25.35 18.90
N ALA A 280 21.89 25.98 19.07
CA ALA A 280 22.32 27.11 18.26
C ALA A 280 22.78 26.71 16.84
N ASP A 281 23.42 25.55 16.68
CA ASP A 281 24.02 25.14 15.40
C ASP A 281 22.99 24.81 14.31
N SER A 282 21.86 24.18 14.66
CA SER A 282 20.80 23.86 13.69
C SER A 282 20.10 25.12 13.18
N ALA A 283 19.82 26.07 14.07
CA ALA A 283 19.22 27.35 13.71
C ALA A 283 20.18 28.18 12.83
N ALA A 284 21.47 28.20 13.17
CA ALA A 284 22.52 28.89 12.40
C ALA A 284 22.67 28.31 10.97
N LEU A 285 22.60 26.99 10.81
CA LEU A 285 22.64 26.32 9.52
C LEU A 285 21.41 26.64 8.65
N LEU A 286 20.21 26.68 9.24
CA LEU A 286 18.98 27.05 8.53
C LEU A 286 18.99 28.53 8.11
N THR A 287 19.53 29.42 8.94
CA THR A 287 19.71 30.83 8.56
C THR A 287 20.74 31.01 7.44
N ALA A 288 21.88 30.32 7.49
CA ALA A 288 22.89 30.37 6.43
C ALA A 288 22.34 29.87 5.08
N ARG A 289 21.52 28.81 5.10
CA ARG A 289 20.86 28.29 3.89
C ARG A 289 19.79 29.25 3.37
N THR A 290 19.07 29.95 4.25
CA THR A 290 18.15 31.04 3.87
C THR A 290 18.90 32.18 3.16
N GLU A 291 20.07 32.56 3.68
CA GLU A 291 20.93 33.58 3.06
C GLU A 291 21.48 33.14 1.70
N GLU A 292 21.82 31.86 1.55
CA GLU A 292 22.25 31.27 0.28
C GLU A 292 21.14 31.32 -0.79
N PHE A 293 19.91 30.92 -0.45
CA PHE A 293 18.76 31.08 -1.35
C PHE A 293 18.56 32.55 -1.73
N ASN A 294 18.62 33.46 -0.76
CA ASN A 294 18.51 34.89 -1.01
C ASN A 294 19.63 35.45 -1.90
N ARG A 295 20.84 34.90 -1.82
CA ARG A 295 21.97 35.26 -2.68
C ARG A 295 21.75 34.72 -4.10
N ASN A 296 21.38 33.46 -4.22
CA ASN A 296 21.18 32.79 -5.51
C ASN A 296 19.98 33.39 -6.27
N LEU A 297 18.90 33.76 -5.57
CA LEU A 297 17.74 34.44 -6.15
C LEU A 297 18.03 35.88 -6.58
N ARG A 298 18.99 36.57 -5.95
CA ARG A 298 19.47 37.88 -6.45
C ARG A 298 20.30 37.75 -7.72
N GLN A 299 21.11 36.69 -7.79
CA GLN A 299 21.97 36.45 -8.95
C GLN A 299 21.19 35.95 -10.16
N ASN A 300 20.19 35.08 -9.93
CA ASN A 300 19.34 34.51 -10.98
C ASN A 300 17.83 34.67 -10.68
N PRO A 301 17.27 35.91 -10.77
CA PRO A 301 15.87 36.17 -10.41
C PRO A 301 14.84 35.47 -11.34
N THR A 302 15.25 35.11 -12.56
CA THR A 302 14.40 34.47 -13.57
C THR A 302 14.32 32.94 -13.43
N HIS A 303 15.10 32.35 -12.54
CA HIS A 303 15.17 30.89 -12.39
C HIS A 303 14.03 30.36 -11.50
N ILE A 304 12.96 29.87 -12.14
CA ILE A 304 11.71 29.45 -11.48
C ILE A 304 11.93 28.36 -10.41
N GLN A 305 12.76 27.35 -10.69
CA GLN A 305 12.97 26.24 -9.74
C GLN A 305 13.64 26.69 -8.44
N LEU A 306 14.48 27.73 -8.47
CA LEU A 306 15.11 28.26 -7.26
C LEU A 306 14.10 28.95 -6.35
N TRP A 307 13.08 29.60 -6.93
CA TRP A 307 11.96 30.15 -6.19
C TRP A 307 11.10 29.05 -5.56
N LEU A 308 10.81 27.99 -6.33
CA LEU A 308 10.03 26.83 -5.85
C LEU A 308 10.74 26.11 -4.69
N ASP A 309 12.05 25.87 -4.81
CA ASP A 309 12.85 25.27 -3.75
C ASP A 309 12.88 26.16 -2.49
N PHE A 310 12.96 27.48 -2.66
CA PHE A 310 12.92 28.41 -1.54
C PHE A 310 11.57 28.42 -0.81
N ILE A 311 10.46 28.24 -1.54
CA ILE A 311 9.11 28.09 -0.96
C ILE A 311 9.01 26.80 -0.16
N ARG A 312 9.50 25.67 -0.71
CA ARG A 312 9.53 24.36 -0.01
C ARG A 312 10.43 24.41 1.22
N PHE A 313 11.55 25.10 1.14
CA PHE A 313 12.48 25.26 2.26
C PHE A 313 11.82 25.97 3.47
N GLN A 314 10.78 26.78 3.29
CA GLN A 314 10.05 27.39 4.42
C GLN A 314 9.35 26.35 5.32
N ASP A 315 8.97 25.20 4.76
CA ASP A 315 8.42 24.07 5.55
C ASP A 315 9.48 23.44 6.45
N GLU A 316 10.70 23.29 5.94
CA GLU A 316 11.83 22.76 6.71
C GLU A 316 12.22 23.71 7.85
N VAL A 317 12.25 25.02 7.58
CA VAL A 317 12.56 26.05 8.57
C VAL A 317 11.50 26.08 9.69
N SER A 318 10.23 25.88 9.35
CA SER A 318 9.14 25.90 10.33
C SER A 318 9.02 24.57 11.08
N GLY A 319 9.26 23.43 10.42
CA GLY A 319 9.27 22.10 11.03
C GLY A 319 10.50 21.83 11.90
N GLY A 320 11.63 22.47 11.62
CA GLY A 320 12.87 22.36 12.40
C GLY A 320 12.77 22.89 13.84
N CYS A 321 11.76 23.71 14.14
CA CYS A 321 11.50 24.22 15.48
C CYS A 321 10.59 23.34 16.36
N GLY A 322 10.14 22.15 15.91
CA GLY A 322 9.32 21.30 16.80
C GLY A 322 8.71 20.00 16.25
N ALA A 323 9.29 19.36 15.24
CA ALA A 323 8.71 18.15 14.61
C ALA A 323 9.53 16.87 14.77
N ALA A 324 10.15 16.63 15.93
CA ALA A 324 10.59 15.29 16.31
C ALA A 324 9.68 14.73 17.41
N LEU A 325 8.70 13.93 16.96
CA LEU A 325 7.83 13.02 17.75
C LEU A 325 6.70 13.66 18.60
N GLY A 326 5.46 13.49 18.10
CA GLY A 326 4.27 13.21 18.92
C GLY A 326 3.79 14.30 19.88
N ALA A 327 3.09 15.32 19.38
CA ALA A 327 2.26 16.18 20.24
C ALA A 327 0.92 15.49 20.53
N VAL A 328 0.73 15.06 21.77
CA VAL A 328 -0.58 14.76 22.36
C VAL A 328 -1.28 16.10 22.64
N PRO A 329 -2.56 16.29 22.26
CA PRO A 329 -3.31 17.48 22.67
C PRO A 329 -3.80 17.27 24.11
N GLY A 330 -3.21 17.96 25.09
CA GLY A 330 -3.69 17.85 26.47
C GLY A 330 -2.82 18.45 27.58
N ALA A 331 -2.02 19.49 27.32
CA ALA A 331 -1.33 20.23 28.38
C ALA A 331 -1.45 21.73 28.12
N GLU A 332 -2.45 22.35 28.75
CA GLU A 332 -2.54 23.79 28.89
C GLU A 332 -1.49 24.22 29.93
N GLY A 333 -0.41 24.84 29.46
CA GLY A 333 0.72 25.25 30.29
C GLY A 333 1.79 25.99 29.50
N ASP A 334 1.54 27.27 29.26
CA ASP A 334 2.49 28.38 29.07
C ASP A 334 3.79 28.13 28.25
N GLY A 335 3.61 27.77 26.97
CA GLY A 335 4.69 27.60 25.99
C GLY A 335 4.34 28.22 24.62
N GLU A 336 3.86 29.46 24.59
CA GLU A 336 3.39 30.14 23.37
C GLU A 336 4.49 30.83 22.52
N ARG A 337 5.76 30.82 22.93
CA ARG A 337 6.83 31.49 22.17
C ARG A 337 7.56 30.54 21.22
N GLY A 338 7.01 30.34 20.01
CA GLY A 338 7.79 29.77 18.90
C GLY A 338 7.05 29.00 17.81
N ARG A 339 5.72 28.85 17.88
CA ARG A 339 4.96 28.29 16.75
C ARG A 339 4.48 29.43 15.86
N LEU A 340 5.14 29.63 14.71
CA LEU A 340 4.46 30.33 13.60
C LEU A 340 3.15 29.58 13.36
N THR A 341 2.03 30.28 13.42
CA THR A 341 0.74 29.69 13.06
C THR A 341 0.84 29.17 11.62
N VAL A 342 0.17 28.06 11.30
CA VAL A 342 0.14 27.51 9.92
C VAL A 342 -0.23 28.61 8.92
N ARG A 343 -1.15 29.50 9.33
CA ARG A 343 -1.52 30.71 8.59
C ARG A 343 -0.34 31.67 8.34
N ALA A 344 0.46 32.01 9.35
CA ALA A 344 1.62 32.89 9.19
C ALA A 344 2.69 32.30 8.25
N LEU A 345 2.85 30.97 8.26
CA LEU A 345 3.72 30.27 7.31
C LEU A 345 3.19 30.39 5.87
N LEU A 346 1.89 30.16 5.67
CA LEU A 346 1.26 30.29 4.36
C LEU A 346 1.33 31.73 3.83
N GLU A 347 1.09 32.74 4.68
CA GLU A 347 1.23 34.16 4.33
C GLU A 347 2.68 34.50 3.93
N ARG A 348 3.68 33.97 4.63
CA ARG A 348 5.09 34.13 4.27
C ARG A 348 5.42 33.50 2.92
N LYS A 349 4.94 32.28 2.66
CA LYS A 349 5.13 31.62 1.36
C LYS A 349 4.43 32.37 0.24
N LEU A 350 3.22 32.89 0.50
CA LEU A 350 2.47 33.68 -0.46
C LEU A 350 3.25 34.95 -0.86
N ALA A 351 3.82 35.67 0.11
CA ALA A 351 4.65 36.85 -0.17
C ALA A 351 5.89 36.52 -1.02
N ILE A 352 6.51 35.35 -0.82
CA ILE A 352 7.63 34.88 -1.65
C ILE A 352 7.16 34.60 -3.09
N VAL A 353 6.01 33.94 -3.27
CA VAL A 353 5.44 33.65 -4.58
C VAL A 353 5.03 34.91 -5.33
N GLU A 354 4.42 35.88 -4.64
CA GLU A 354 4.01 37.14 -5.26
C GLU A 354 5.20 37.92 -5.79
N ARG A 355 6.30 37.96 -5.02
CA ARG A 355 7.56 38.55 -5.48
C ARG A 355 8.20 37.77 -6.63
N ALA A 356 8.09 36.45 -6.63
CA ALA A 356 8.55 35.63 -7.75
C ALA A 356 7.75 35.91 -9.04
N LEU A 357 6.44 36.18 -8.91
CA LEU A 357 5.54 36.51 -10.01
C LEU A 357 5.72 37.93 -10.54
N GLU A 358 6.13 38.90 -9.71
CA GLU A 358 6.53 40.25 -10.16
C GLU A 358 7.68 40.18 -11.17
N VAL A 359 8.64 39.28 -10.92
CA VAL A 359 9.81 39.08 -11.79
C VAL A 359 9.50 38.11 -12.95
N ASN A 360 8.62 37.13 -12.73
CA ASN A 360 8.29 36.07 -13.70
C ASN A 360 6.77 35.98 -13.96
N PRO A 361 6.14 37.00 -14.56
CA PRO A 361 4.68 37.07 -14.69
C PRO A 361 4.09 36.02 -15.65
N GLY A 362 4.92 35.45 -16.53
CA GLY A 362 4.53 34.39 -17.48
C GLY A 362 4.58 32.97 -16.91
N SER A 363 5.11 32.75 -15.70
CA SER A 363 5.28 31.40 -15.14
C SER A 363 3.94 30.82 -14.67
N VAL A 364 3.48 29.76 -15.34
CA VAL A 364 2.28 29.01 -14.93
C VAL A 364 2.52 28.25 -13.62
N GLU A 365 3.73 27.70 -13.41
CA GLU A 365 4.09 26.96 -12.19
C GLU A 365 3.98 27.82 -10.93
N LEU A 366 4.51 29.05 -10.96
CA LEU A 366 4.44 29.97 -9.82
C LEU A 366 2.99 30.40 -9.53
N LYS A 367 2.17 30.60 -10.56
CA LYS A 367 0.74 30.90 -10.40
C LYS A 367 -0.02 29.71 -9.79
N LEU A 368 0.33 28.48 -10.16
CA LEU A 368 -0.27 27.27 -9.59
C LEU A 368 0.10 27.11 -8.11
N VAL A 369 1.36 27.38 -7.74
CA VAL A 369 1.77 27.40 -6.32
C VAL A 369 1.08 28.52 -5.56
N LYS A 370 0.90 29.71 -6.17
CA LYS A 370 0.10 30.78 -5.56
C LYS A 370 -1.31 30.28 -5.22
N LEU A 371 -1.99 29.67 -6.19
CA LEU A 371 -3.37 29.19 -6.00
C LEU A 371 -3.46 28.10 -4.94
N ALA A 372 -2.49 27.19 -4.87
CA ALA A 372 -2.41 26.17 -3.82
C ALA A 372 -2.26 26.79 -2.42
N LEU A 373 -1.41 27.81 -2.26
CA LEU A 373 -1.24 28.51 -0.98
C LEU A 373 -2.48 29.33 -0.60
N CYS A 374 -3.14 29.92 -1.58
CA CYS A 374 -4.37 30.69 -1.38
C CYS A 374 -5.58 29.83 -1.02
N GLN A 375 -5.53 28.51 -1.26
CA GLN A 375 -6.63 27.58 -0.97
C GLN A 375 -7.06 27.60 0.51
N GLU A 376 -6.10 27.75 1.41
CA GLU A 376 -6.31 27.80 2.86
C GLU A 376 -6.59 29.22 3.38
N LEU A 377 -6.24 30.26 2.59
CA LEU A 377 -6.26 31.66 3.01
C LEU A 377 -7.44 32.46 2.46
N TRP A 378 -7.97 32.08 1.29
CA TRP A 378 -8.98 32.84 0.56
C TRP A 378 -10.33 32.13 0.55
N ASP A 379 -11.39 32.92 0.41
CA ASP A 379 -12.74 32.37 0.25
C ASP A 379 -12.87 31.63 -1.10
N PRO A 380 -13.63 30.52 -1.17
CA PRO A 380 -13.85 29.75 -2.39
C PRO A 380 -14.24 30.55 -3.66
N PRO A 381 -15.13 31.57 -3.61
CA PRO A 381 -15.48 32.34 -4.81
C PRO A 381 -14.33 33.22 -5.33
N ALA A 382 -13.49 33.77 -4.44
CA ALA A 382 -12.34 34.58 -4.82
C ALA A 382 -11.28 33.72 -5.52
N LEU A 383 -11.02 32.54 -4.96
CA LEU A 383 -10.09 31.56 -5.53
C LEU A 383 -10.57 31.05 -6.89
N LEU A 384 -11.87 30.73 -7.02
CA LEU A 384 -12.45 30.33 -8.29
C LEU A 384 -12.35 31.42 -9.37
N LYS A 385 -12.46 32.70 -8.99
CA LYS A 385 -12.28 33.83 -9.92
C LYS A 385 -10.86 33.85 -10.47
N GLU A 386 -9.84 33.66 -9.63
CA GLU A 386 -8.44 33.60 -10.08
C GLU A 386 -8.15 32.36 -10.92
N TRP A 387 -8.68 31.20 -10.57
CA TRP A 387 -8.60 30.00 -11.42
C TRP A 387 -9.21 30.22 -12.80
N LYS A 388 -10.42 30.81 -12.88
CA LYS A 388 -11.07 31.12 -14.15
C LYS A 388 -10.26 32.10 -15.00
N LYS A 389 -9.62 33.11 -14.39
CA LYS A 389 -8.71 34.03 -15.08
C LYS A 389 -7.49 33.29 -15.64
N LEU A 390 -6.88 32.42 -14.84
CA LEU A 390 -5.69 31.67 -15.24
C LEU A 390 -5.96 30.75 -16.43
N VAL A 391 -7.05 29.99 -16.37
CA VAL A 391 -7.49 29.10 -17.46
C VAL A 391 -7.88 29.89 -18.71
N PHE A 392 -8.48 31.07 -18.55
CA PHE A 392 -8.77 31.96 -19.66
C PHE A 392 -7.51 32.51 -20.35
N LEU A 393 -6.44 32.76 -19.59
CA LEU A 393 -5.15 33.24 -20.13
C LEU A 393 -4.34 32.15 -20.83
N HIS A 394 -4.54 30.88 -20.46
CA HIS A 394 -3.80 29.74 -21.01
C HIS A 394 -4.76 28.60 -21.42
N PRO A 395 -5.69 28.84 -22.37
CA PRO A 395 -6.74 27.90 -22.73
C PRO A 395 -6.21 26.64 -23.41
N ASN A 396 -5.02 26.70 -24.02
CA ASN A 396 -4.35 25.57 -24.69
C ASN A 396 -3.55 24.66 -23.74
N SER A 397 -3.46 24.97 -22.44
CA SER A 397 -2.69 24.18 -21.47
C SER A 397 -3.56 23.11 -20.81
N SER A 398 -3.47 21.86 -21.28
CA SER A 398 -4.23 20.72 -20.72
C SER A 398 -3.89 20.42 -19.25
N THR A 399 -2.62 20.55 -18.87
CA THR A 399 -2.15 20.37 -17.48
C THR A 399 -2.82 21.34 -16.51
N LEU A 400 -3.09 22.56 -16.97
CA LEU A 400 -3.76 23.60 -16.20
C LEU A 400 -5.24 23.27 -16.02
N TRP A 401 -5.88 22.84 -17.10
CA TRP A 401 -7.25 22.35 -17.08
C TRP A 401 -7.42 21.17 -16.12
N ARG A 402 -6.52 20.17 -16.13
CA ARG A 402 -6.57 19.05 -15.18
C ARG A 402 -6.54 19.50 -13.72
N ARG A 403 -5.65 20.44 -13.37
CA ARG A 403 -5.58 20.99 -12.00
C ARG A 403 -6.82 21.81 -11.65
N PHE A 404 -7.37 22.57 -12.61
CA PHE A 404 -8.62 23.30 -12.41
C PHE A 404 -9.81 22.36 -12.23
N LEU A 405 -9.90 21.28 -13.00
CA LEU A 405 -10.95 20.27 -12.89
C LEU A 405 -10.89 19.57 -11.53
N LEU A 406 -9.69 19.15 -11.09
CA LEU A 406 -9.47 18.60 -9.76
C LEU A 406 -9.86 19.60 -8.66
N PHE A 407 -9.50 20.88 -8.81
CA PHE A 407 -9.95 21.94 -7.90
C PHE A 407 -11.48 22.01 -7.84
N THR A 408 -12.18 22.02 -8.98
CA THR A 408 -13.65 22.06 -8.99
C THR A 408 -14.30 20.82 -8.37
N GLN A 409 -13.62 19.67 -8.42
CA GLN A 409 -14.07 18.43 -7.81
C GLN A 409 -13.88 18.40 -6.30
N THR A 410 -12.80 18.98 -5.78
CA THR A 410 -12.35 18.75 -4.40
C THR A 410 -13.02 19.68 -3.37
N HIS A 411 -13.47 20.87 -3.79
CA HIS A 411 -14.03 21.86 -2.87
C HIS A 411 -15.50 21.64 -2.50
N PHE A 412 -15.76 20.91 -1.41
CA PHE A 412 -17.09 20.55 -0.91
C PHE A 412 -18.13 21.68 -0.89
N SER A 413 -17.77 22.89 -0.44
CA SER A 413 -18.71 24.02 -0.33
C SER A 413 -19.21 24.54 -1.69
N SER A 414 -18.43 24.30 -2.74
CA SER A 414 -18.72 24.77 -4.10
C SER A 414 -19.03 23.66 -5.08
N PHE A 415 -18.84 22.42 -4.64
CA PHE A 415 -19.02 21.20 -5.42
C PHE A 415 -20.52 20.92 -5.63
N SER A 416 -20.86 20.63 -6.89
CA SER A 416 -22.07 19.93 -7.31
C SER A 416 -21.73 19.15 -8.59
N THR A 417 -22.40 18.03 -8.82
CA THR A 417 -22.12 17.20 -10.00
C THR A 417 -22.33 17.99 -11.30
N SER A 418 -23.40 18.77 -11.41
CA SER A 418 -23.70 19.61 -12.59
C SER A 418 -22.60 20.63 -12.88
N ARG A 419 -22.08 21.31 -11.84
CA ARG A 419 -21.04 22.33 -11.99
C ARG A 419 -19.72 21.74 -12.48
N VAL A 420 -19.34 20.58 -11.97
CA VAL A 420 -18.13 19.88 -12.41
C VAL A 420 -18.30 19.37 -13.83
N SER A 421 -19.45 18.78 -14.16
CA SER A 421 -19.78 18.36 -15.54
C SER A 421 -19.72 19.53 -16.52
N ALA A 422 -20.23 20.71 -16.15
CA ALA A 422 -20.13 21.92 -16.96
C ALA A 422 -18.68 22.42 -17.11
N ALA A 423 -17.83 22.23 -16.08
CA ALA A 423 -16.40 22.55 -16.17
C ALA A 423 -15.66 21.61 -17.14
N TYR A 424 -15.97 20.31 -17.13
CA TYR A 424 -15.46 19.35 -18.12
C TYR A 424 -15.92 19.68 -19.54
N ALA A 425 -17.21 19.90 -19.74
CA ALA A 425 -17.78 20.31 -21.03
C ALA A 425 -17.07 21.56 -21.59
N LYS A 426 -16.90 22.59 -20.74
CA LYS A 426 -16.18 23.81 -21.13
C LYS A 426 -14.71 23.52 -21.49
N CYS A 427 -14.04 22.70 -20.71
CA CYS A 427 -12.65 22.30 -20.96
C CYS A 427 -12.51 21.61 -22.33
N LEU A 428 -13.30 20.56 -22.56
CA LEU A 428 -13.26 19.78 -23.79
C LEU A 428 -13.60 20.64 -25.01
N SER A 429 -14.69 21.41 -24.95
CA SER A 429 -15.07 22.33 -26.03
C SER A 429 -13.99 23.37 -26.34
N THR A 430 -13.33 23.94 -25.31
CA THR A 430 -12.26 24.92 -25.49
C THR A 430 -11.02 24.28 -26.14
N LEU A 431 -10.60 23.11 -25.66
CA LEU A 431 -9.44 22.41 -26.19
C LEU A 431 -9.69 21.83 -27.59
N SER A 432 -10.91 21.38 -27.90
CA SER A 432 -11.30 20.99 -29.26
C SER A 432 -11.28 22.19 -30.21
N ALA A 433 -11.73 23.37 -29.77
CA ALA A 433 -11.63 24.59 -30.57
C ALA A 433 -10.17 25.00 -30.86
N VAL A 434 -9.26 24.77 -29.91
CA VAL A 434 -7.81 24.94 -30.08
C VAL A 434 -7.25 23.89 -31.05
N GLN A 435 -7.62 22.62 -30.91
CA GLN A 435 -7.18 21.53 -31.80
C GLN A 435 -7.63 21.74 -33.25
N ASP A 436 -8.86 22.23 -33.45
CA ASP A 436 -9.41 22.53 -34.77
C ASP A 436 -8.82 23.79 -35.41
N GLY A 437 -8.01 24.56 -34.68
CA GLY A 437 -7.46 25.84 -35.15
C GLY A 437 -8.48 26.97 -35.24
N THR A 438 -9.69 26.78 -34.72
CA THR A 438 -10.73 27.82 -34.68
C THR A 438 -10.38 28.93 -33.68
N MET A 439 -9.65 28.58 -32.61
CA MET A 439 -9.11 29.56 -31.66
C MET A 439 -7.79 30.14 -32.17
N LEU A 440 -7.86 31.26 -32.89
CA LEU A 440 -6.69 31.92 -33.49
C LEU A 440 -5.67 32.48 -32.48
N SER A 441 -6.08 32.69 -31.23
CA SER A 441 -5.23 33.31 -30.20
C SER A 441 -4.17 32.37 -29.63
N HIS A 442 -4.40 31.05 -29.67
CA HIS A 442 -3.52 30.07 -29.04
C HIS A 442 -3.42 28.80 -29.91
N PRO A 443 -2.23 28.45 -30.41
CA PRO A 443 -2.05 27.22 -31.18
C PRO A 443 -2.13 25.97 -30.28
N PRO A 444 -2.48 24.81 -30.86
CA PRO A 444 -2.46 23.54 -30.14
C PRO A 444 -1.04 23.17 -29.71
N LEU A 445 -0.93 22.65 -28.49
CA LEU A 445 0.32 22.12 -27.97
C LEU A 445 0.54 20.67 -28.46
N PRO A 446 1.79 20.17 -28.52
CA PRO A 446 2.03 18.76 -28.84
C PRO A 446 1.30 17.87 -27.83
N GLY A 447 0.61 16.84 -28.31
CA GLY A 447 -0.15 15.94 -27.44
C GLY A 447 -1.60 16.38 -27.13
N THR A 448 -2.12 17.44 -27.77
CA THR A 448 -3.46 17.98 -27.43
C THR A 448 -4.59 16.95 -27.61
N GLU A 449 -4.52 16.09 -28.64
CA GLU A 449 -5.54 15.05 -28.91
C GLU A 449 -5.51 13.96 -27.82
N GLU A 450 -4.31 13.51 -27.45
CA GLU A 450 -4.07 12.57 -26.35
C GLU A 450 -4.64 13.12 -25.04
N GLU A 451 -4.34 14.38 -24.74
CA GLU A 451 -4.78 15.06 -23.52
C GLU A 451 -6.30 15.30 -23.49
N LEU A 452 -6.93 15.58 -24.63
CA LEU A 452 -8.38 15.65 -24.78
C LEU A 452 -9.04 14.31 -24.44
N LEU A 453 -8.51 13.20 -24.99
CA LEU A 453 -9.01 11.86 -24.68
C LEU A 453 -8.86 11.56 -23.19
N GLU A 454 -7.71 11.89 -22.58
CA GLU A 454 -7.51 11.69 -21.14
C GLU A 454 -8.51 12.50 -20.28
N ILE A 455 -8.78 13.75 -20.64
CA ILE A 455 -9.77 14.58 -19.91
C ILE A 455 -11.19 14.00 -20.09
N PHE A 456 -11.53 13.52 -21.28
CA PHE A 456 -12.79 12.82 -21.53
C PHE A 456 -12.91 11.56 -20.65
N LEU A 457 -11.85 10.74 -20.57
CA LEU A 457 -11.84 9.55 -19.72
C LEU A 457 -11.96 9.90 -18.23
N LEU A 458 -11.34 11.01 -17.78
CA LEU A 458 -11.50 11.53 -16.43
C LEU A 458 -12.95 11.96 -16.15
N GLN A 459 -13.64 12.56 -17.12
CA GLN A 459 -15.07 12.92 -17.00
C GLN A 459 -15.94 11.68 -16.85
N CYS A 460 -15.76 10.67 -17.71
CA CYS A 460 -16.48 9.40 -17.62
C CYS A 460 -16.27 8.74 -16.25
N HIS A 461 -15.04 8.77 -15.73
CA HIS A 461 -14.72 8.20 -14.42
C HIS A 461 -15.32 8.99 -13.26
N PHE A 462 -15.30 10.33 -13.35
CA PHE A 462 -15.95 11.21 -12.40
C PHE A 462 -17.46 10.91 -12.31
N LEU A 463 -18.15 10.86 -13.45
CA LEU A 463 -19.58 10.54 -13.51
C LEU A 463 -19.87 9.15 -12.92
N ARG A 464 -19.02 8.16 -13.21
CA ARG A 464 -19.10 6.83 -12.59
C ARG A 464 -18.95 6.88 -11.07
N GLN A 465 -17.97 7.63 -10.55
CA GLN A 465 -17.76 7.80 -9.10
C GLN A 465 -18.90 8.57 -8.42
N ALA A 466 -19.55 9.50 -9.13
CA ALA A 466 -20.76 10.19 -8.68
C ALA A 466 -22.02 9.31 -8.75
N GLY A 467 -21.93 8.11 -9.32
CA GLY A 467 -23.02 7.15 -9.50
C GLY A 467 -23.85 7.34 -10.78
N GLN A 468 -23.56 8.37 -11.58
CA GLN A 468 -24.20 8.70 -12.86
C GLN A 468 -23.63 7.82 -14.00
N SER A 469 -23.77 6.51 -13.83
CA SER A 469 -23.22 5.50 -14.75
C SER A 469 -23.86 5.57 -16.14
N GLU A 470 -25.13 5.95 -16.22
CA GLU A 470 -25.92 6.11 -17.44
C GLU A 470 -25.34 7.24 -18.32
N LYS A 471 -24.98 8.37 -17.70
CA LYS A 471 -24.34 9.51 -18.38
C LYS A 471 -22.93 9.16 -18.83
N ALA A 472 -22.15 8.50 -17.95
CA ALA A 472 -20.80 8.03 -18.30
C ALA A 472 -20.81 7.04 -19.47
N LEU A 473 -21.76 6.10 -19.47
CA LEU A 473 -21.93 5.12 -20.55
C LEU A 473 -22.40 5.82 -21.84
N SER A 474 -23.34 6.76 -21.75
CA SER A 474 -23.81 7.54 -22.88
C SER A 474 -22.69 8.32 -23.55
N LEU A 475 -21.78 8.93 -22.78
CA LEU A 475 -20.58 9.58 -23.32
C LEU A 475 -19.73 8.60 -24.13
N PHE A 476 -19.50 7.39 -23.62
CA PHE A 476 -18.77 6.36 -24.37
C PHE A 476 -19.52 5.93 -25.63
N GLN A 477 -20.82 5.60 -25.53
CA GLN A 477 -21.62 5.21 -26.69
C GLN A 477 -21.59 6.30 -27.77
N ALA A 478 -21.82 7.56 -27.37
CA ALA A 478 -21.80 8.71 -28.26
C ALA A 478 -20.44 8.89 -28.92
N LEU A 479 -19.34 8.84 -28.15
CA LEU A 479 -18.00 9.01 -28.71
C LEU A 479 -17.61 7.84 -29.62
N LEU A 480 -18.06 6.62 -29.34
CA LEU A 480 -17.84 5.46 -30.22
C LEU A 480 -18.59 5.61 -31.54
N ASP A 481 -19.87 6.00 -31.51
CA ASP A 481 -20.65 6.30 -32.71
C ASP A 481 -20.02 7.45 -33.50
N PHE A 482 -19.66 8.54 -32.81
CA PHE A 482 -19.01 9.72 -33.38
C PHE A 482 -17.64 9.41 -34.01
N THR A 483 -16.91 8.41 -33.50
CA THR A 483 -15.56 8.08 -33.96
C THR A 483 -15.52 6.98 -35.02
N PHE A 484 -16.27 5.89 -34.83
CA PHE A 484 -16.21 4.69 -35.67
C PHE A 484 -17.32 4.64 -36.73
N TYR A 485 -18.47 5.26 -36.46
CA TYR A 485 -19.63 5.26 -37.36
C TYR A 485 -19.87 6.64 -37.98
N LYS A 486 -18.81 7.43 -38.16
CA LYS A 486 -18.88 8.76 -38.78
C LYS A 486 -19.23 8.69 -40.28
N PRO A 487 -20.23 9.46 -40.76
CA PRO A 487 -20.49 9.62 -42.20
C PRO A 487 -19.33 10.31 -42.92
N ASP A 488 -19.04 9.92 -44.16
CA ASP A 488 -17.93 10.48 -44.94
C ASP A 488 -18.16 11.98 -45.25
N THR A 489 -19.42 12.42 -45.37
CA THR A 489 -19.85 13.78 -45.69
C THR A 489 -19.47 14.83 -44.64
N VAL A 490 -19.37 14.43 -43.36
CA VAL A 490 -19.08 15.34 -42.23
C VAL A 490 -17.60 15.35 -41.83
N THR A 491 -16.76 14.51 -42.42
CA THR A 491 -15.36 14.32 -42.01
C THR A 491 -14.51 15.60 -42.13
N HIS A 492 -14.82 16.47 -43.08
CA HIS A 492 -14.09 17.72 -43.34
C HIS A 492 -14.52 18.90 -42.45
N LEU A 493 -15.59 18.75 -41.68
CA LEU A 493 -16.14 19.80 -40.82
C LEU A 493 -15.34 19.92 -39.52
N ASN A 494 -15.44 21.06 -38.83
CA ASN A 494 -14.84 21.20 -37.50
C ASN A 494 -15.63 20.40 -36.45
N THR A 495 -15.07 20.21 -35.24
CA THR A 495 -15.68 19.38 -34.20
C THR A 495 -17.08 19.88 -33.84
N ARG A 496 -17.28 21.19 -33.69
CA ARG A 496 -18.59 21.78 -33.38
C ARG A 496 -19.65 21.46 -34.43
N GLN A 497 -19.32 21.64 -35.71
CA GLN A 497 -20.22 21.33 -36.81
C GLN A 497 -20.54 19.84 -36.87
N GLN A 498 -19.54 18.97 -36.65
CA GLN A 498 -19.77 17.52 -36.60
C GLN A 498 -20.74 17.14 -35.47
N VAL A 499 -20.64 17.80 -34.31
CA VAL A 499 -21.56 17.61 -33.16
C VAL A 499 -22.98 18.06 -33.52
N GLU A 500 -23.14 19.21 -34.19
CA GLU A 500 -24.45 19.71 -34.66
C GLU A 500 -25.12 18.72 -35.65
N PHE A 501 -24.37 18.02 -36.50
CA PHE A 501 -24.90 16.97 -37.38
C PHE A 501 -25.17 15.63 -36.67
N PHE A 502 -24.58 15.43 -35.50
CA PHE A 502 -24.72 14.21 -34.70
C PHE A 502 -25.96 14.26 -33.79
N GLU A 503 -26.35 15.46 -33.32
CA GLU A 503 -27.52 15.69 -32.47
C GLU A 503 -28.81 15.04 -32.99
N PRO A 504 -29.22 15.20 -34.28
CA PRO A 504 -30.44 14.57 -34.78
C PRO A 504 -30.41 13.03 -34.75
N PHE A 505 -29.22 12.43 -34.83
CA PHE A 505 -29.08 10.98 -34.68
C PHE A 505 -29.30 10.54 -33.24
N TRP A 506 -28.74 11.28 -32.28
CA TRP A 506 -28.92 10.98 -30.86
C TRP A 506 -30.39 11.08 -30.43
N ASP A 507 -31.08 12.11 -30.90
CA ASP A 507 -32.48 12.39 -30.57
C ASP A 507 -33.48 11.52 -31.35
N SER A 508 -33.04 10.82 -32.41
CA SER A 508 -33.91 9.93 -33.19
C SER A 508 -34.44 8.72 -32.40
N GLY A 509 -33.78 8.39 -31.29
CA GLY A 509 -34.07 7.19 -30.48
C GLY A 509 -33.53 5.89 -31.07
N GLU A 510 -32.76 5.93 -32.17
CA GLU A 510 -32.18 4.73 -32.78
C GLU A 510 -31.22 3.98 -31.84
N PRO A 511 -31.15 2.63 -31.92
CA PRO A 511 -30.26 1.85 -31.07
C PRO A 511 -28.79 2.25 -31.26
N ARG A 512 -28.09 2.46 -30.15
CA ARG A 512 -26.71 2.95 -30.09
C ARG A 512 -25.72 1.79 -30.07
N VAL A 513 -24.42 2.07 -30.15
CA VAL A 513 -23.38 1.03 -30.03
C VAL A 513 -23.57 0.23 -28.73
N GLY A 514 -23.56 -1.10 -28.85
CA GLY A 514 -23.76 -2.05 -27.76
C GLY A 514 -25.20 -2.51 -27.56
N GLU A 515 -26.18 -1.82 -28.14
CA GLU A 515 -27.58 -2.20 -28.04
C GLU A 515 -28.01 -3.12 -29.18
N ARG A 516 -29.09 -3.86 -28.94
CA ARG A 516 -29.69 -4.73 -29.94
C ARG A 516 -30.18 -3.87 -31.11
N GLY A 517 -29.79 -4.25 -32.33
CA GLY A 517 -30.15 -3.50 -33.55
C GLY A 517 -29.29 -2.29 -33.88
N GLY A 518 -28.28 -1.94 -33.07
CA GLY A 518 -27.42 -0.76 -33.31
C GLY A 518 -26.65 -0.83 -34.63
N ARG A 519 -26.97 0.07 -35.56
CA ARG A 519 -26.29 0.21 -36.87
C ARG A 519 -25.29 1.38 -36.93
N GLY A 520 -25.42 2.33 -36.01
CA GLY A 520 -24.57 3.50 -35.88
C GLY A 520 -24.91 4.67 -36.81
N TRP A 521 -24.33 5.83 -36.52
CA TRP A 521 -24.68 7.14 -37.11
C TRP A 521 -24.64 7.17 -38.64
N ARG A 522 -23.58 6.63 -39.27
CA ARG A 522 -23.42 6.56 -40.73
C ARG A 522 -24.56 5.81 -41.41
N ALA A 523 -24.98 4.68 -40.86
CA ALA A 523 -26.05 3.88 -41.45
C ALA A 523 -27.39 4.61 -41.37
N TRP A 524 -27.66 5.28 -40.25
CA TRP A 524 -28.84 6.10 -40.06
C TRP A 524 -28.90 7.29 -41.03
N MET A 525 -27.79 8.04 -41.19
CA MET A 525 -27.76 9.19 -42.10
C MET A 525 -28.01 8.78 -43.55
N LEU A 526 -27.38 7.69 -44.01
CA LEU A 526 -27.63 7.12 -45.33
C LEU A 526 -29.08 6.64 -45.51
N GLN A 527 -29.72 6.19 -44.44
CA GLN A 527 -31.12 5.76 -44.48
C GLN A 527 -32.06 6.97 -44.59
N GLN A 528 -31.78 8.06 -43.85
CA GLN A 528 -32.53 9.32 -43.94
C GLN A 528 -32.41 9.95 -45.33
N GLU A 529 -31.21 9.97 -45.91
CA GLU A 529 -30.97 10.47 -47.28
C GLU A 529 -31.75 9.70 -48.35
N ARG A 530 -32.02 8.40 -48.12
CA ARG A 530 -32.79 7.54 -49.02
C ARG A 530 -34.30 7.64 -48.82
N GLY A 531 -34.79 8.47 -47.90
CA GLY A 531 -36.22 8.65 -47.61
C GLY A 531 -36.92 7.40 -47.08
N GLY A 532 -36.19 6.47 -46.48
CA GLY A 532 -36.70 5.14 -46.09
C GLY A 532 -37.08 5.03 -44.62
N TRP A 533 -38.39 4.91 -44.34
CA TRP A 533 -38.89 4.31 -43.10
C TRP A 533 -38.57 2.82 -43.16
N VAL A 534 -37.70 2.33 -42.27
CA VAL A 534 -37.53 0.89 -42.06
C VAL A 534 -38.31 0.54 -40.81
N VAL A 535 -39.39 -0.22 -40.99
CA VAL A 535 -40.00 -1.00 -39.91
C VAL A 535 -38.92 -1.96 -39.43
N PRO A 536 -38.47 -1.90 -38.16
CA PRO A 536 -37.57 -2.91 -37.62
C PRO A 536 -38.18 -4.30 -37.88
N PRO A 537 -37.40 -5.32 -38.28
CA PRO A 537 -37.95 -6.67 -38.36
C PRO A 537 -38.54 -7.01 -36.99
N GLU A 538 -39.83 -7.36 -36.97
CA GLU A 538 -40.49 -7.93 -35.80
C GLU A 538 -39.64 -9.13 -35.36
N THR A 539 -39.02 -9.02 -34.20
CA THR A 539 -38.38 -10.17 -33.57
C THR A 539 -39.47 -10.96 -32.89
N GLU A 540 -39.58 -12.24 -33.22
CA GLU A 540 -40.22 -13.23 -32.35
C GLU A 540 -39.49 -13.12 -31.01
N ASP A 541 -40.17 -12.55 -30.02
CA ASP A 541 -39.72 -12.55 -28.64
C ASP A 541 -39.60 -14.03 -28.24
N ASP A 542 -38.36 -14.53 -28.13
CA ASP A 542 -38.13 -15.72 -27.32
C ASP A 542 -38.51 -15.30 -25.89
N ASP A 543 -39.76 -15.57 -25.51
CA ASP A 543 -40.33 -15.54 -24.16
C ASP A 543 -39.56 -16.50 -23.23
N ASP A 544 -38.28 -16.23 -23.03
CA ASP A 544 -37.38 -16.87 -22.07
C ASP A 544 -36.80 -15.82 -21.10
N ASP A 545 -37.40 -14.62 -21.03
CA ASP A 545 -37.34 -13.79 -19.84
C ASP A 545 -38.22 -14.47 -18.77
N GLU A 546 -37.72 -15.57 -18.21
CA GLU A 546 -38.12 -15.97 -16.87
C GLU A 546 -37.89 -14.75 -15.99
N ASP A 547 -38.98 -14.04 -15.72
CA ASP A 547 -39.15 -13.04 -14.68
C ASP A 547 -38.36 -13.51 -13.45
N GLN A 548 -37.15 -12.98 -13.31
CA GLN A 548 -36.60 -12.77 -11.99
C GLN A 548 -37.19 -11.46 -11.49
N ASP A 549 -38.51 -11.51 -11.25
CA ASP A 549 -39.13 -10.93 -10.07
C ASP A 549 -38.44 -11.51 -8.82
N GLU A 550 -37.13 -11.30 -8.68
CA GLU A 550 -36.55 -11.24 -7.36
C GLU A 550 -37.13 -9.95 -6.77
N CYS A 551 -38.14 -10.07 -5.90
CA CYS A 551 -38.56 -9.00 -4.98
C CYS A 551 -37.37 -8.10 -4.68
N GLU A 552 -37.46 -6.81 -5.02
CA GLU A 552 -36.35 -5.86 -4.83
C GLU A 552 -35.84 -5.89 -3.37
N ILE A 553 -36.75 -6.24 -2.45
CA ILE A 553 -36.49 -6.52 -1.05
C ILE A 553 -36.46 -8.04 -0.80
N ARG A 554 -35.26 -8.58 -0.64
CA ARG A 554 -35.05 -10.01 -0.32
C ARG A 554 -35.54 -10.41 1.07
N ASP A 555 -35.51 -9.48 2.02
CA ASP A 555 -35.80 -9.74 3.44
C ASP A 555 -36.31 -8.47 4.14
N LYS A 556 -37.65 -8.37 4.28
CA LYS A 556 -38.34 -7.25 4.93
C LYS A 556 -38.07 -7.17 6.45
N SER A 557 -37.42 -8.17 7.05
CA SER A 557 -37.11 -8.18 8.49
C SER A 557 -35.84 -7.39 8.86
N GLN A 558 -35.06 -6.97 7.85
CA GLN A 558 -33.83 -6.21 8.05
C GLN A 558 -34.12 -4.74 8.42
N PRO A 559 -33.17 -4.06 9.09
CA PRO A 559 -33.35 -2.64 9.38
C PRO A 559 -33.40 -1.81 8.09
N LYS A 560 -34.22 -0.75 8.08
CA LYS A 560 -34.49 0.11 6.90
C LYS A 560 -33.23 0.51 6.12
N TRP A 561 -32.17 0.96 6.82
CA TRP A 561 -30.92 1.37 6.19
C TRP A 561 -30.26 0.26 5.36
N ARG A 562 -30.40 -1.00 5.79
CA ARG A 562 -29.81 -2.16 5.13
C ARG A 562 -30.62 -2.57 3.91
N ILE A 563 -31.95 -2.49 4.02
CA ILE A 563 -32.87 -2.69 2.89
C ILE A 563 -32.61 -1.62 1.83
N TRP A 564 -32.52 -0.35 2.22
CA TRP A 564 -32.17 0.75 1.32
C TRP A 564 -30.81 0.51 0.63
N LEU A 565 -29.77 0.10 1.38
CA LEU A 565 -28.47 -0.24 0.79
C LEU A 565 -28.58 -1.38 -0.24
N ASP A 566 -29.33 -2.44 0.07
CA ASP A 566 -29.51 -3.57 -0.83
C ASP A 566 -30.29 -3.16 -2.11
N VAL A 567 -31.33 -2.32 -1.99
CA VAL A 567 -32.09 -1.78 -3.13
C VAL A 567 -31.22 -0.86 -3.98
N GLU A 568 -30.55 0.13 -3.37
CA GLU A 568 -29.70 1.10 -4.06
C GLU A 568 -28.55 0.40 -4.82
N THR A 569 -27.91 -0.60 -4.19
CA THR A 569 -26.83 -1.39 -4.82
C THR A 569 -27.35 -2.31 -5.92
N SER A 570 -28.53 -2.90 -5.75
CA SER A 570 -29.20 -3.71 -6.78
C SER A 570 -29.54 -2.87 -8.01
N ARG A 571 -30.16 -1.70 -7.80
CA ARG A 571 -30.50 -0.76 -8.89
C ARG A 571 -29.24 -0.21 -9.55
N GLU A 572 -28.16 0.06 -8.82
CA GLU A 572 -26.88 0.44 -9.44
C GLU A 572 -26.32 -0.65 -10.36
N ALA A 573 -26.45 -1.92 -9.98
CA ALA A 573 -25.99 -3.05 -10.78
C ALA A 573 -26.87 -3.34 -12.02
N LYS A 574 -28.14 -2.93 -12.00
CA LYS A 574 -29.11 -3.13 -13.10
C LYS A 574 -29.26 -1.89 -14.00
N HIS A 575 -29.49 -0.72 -13.41
CA HIS A 575 -29.90 0.51 -14.10
C HIS A 575 -28.71 1.38 -14.54
N TRP A 576 -27.63 0.77 -15.02
CA TRP A 576 -26.45 1.50 -15.53
C TRP A 576 -26.58 1.90 -17.01
N LEU A 577 -27.50 1.27 -17.76
CA LEU A 577 -27.86 1.65 -19.13
C LEU A 577 -28.92 2.78 -19.11
N PRO A 578 -28.78 3.83 -19.96
CA PRO A 578 -29.81 4.85 -20.12
C PRO A 578 -31.16 4.25 -20.47
N TRP A 579 -32.21 4.74 -19.84
CA TRP A 579 -33.56 4.31 -20.16
C TRP A 579 -34.05 5.01 -21.42
N ARG A 580 -34.78 4.27 -22.26
CA ARG A 580 -35.47 4.80 -23.45
C ARG A 580 -36.82 4.11 -23.65
N PRO A 581 -37.81 4.83 -24.18
CA PRO A 581 -39.13 4.28 -24.42
C PRO A 581 -39.08 3.20 -25.51
N ASP A 582 -39.64 2.04 -25.21
CA ASP A 582 -39.82 0.98 -26.19
C ASP A 582 -41.09 1.24 -27.04
N LYS A 583 -40.86 1.73 -28.26
CA LYS A 583 -41.94 2.00 -29.24
C LYS A 583 -42.73 0.75 -29.60
N SER A 584 -42.13 -0.44 -29.50
CA SER A 584 -42.83 -1.71 -29.78
C SER A 584 -43.85 -2.05 -28.68
N LYS A 585 -43.57 -1.63 -27.44
CA LYS A 585 -44.45 -1.80 -26.26
C LYS A 585 -45.39 -0.61 -26.04
N GLY A 586 -45.38 0.38 -26.95
CA GLY A 586 -46.22 1.58 -26.84
C GLY A 586 -45.80 2.56 -25.74
N GLN A 587 -44.58 2.43 -25.21
CA GLN A 587 -44.08 3.31 -24.15
C GLN A 587 -43.74 4.70 -24.70
N SER A 588 -43.96 5.70 -23.87
CA SER A 588 -43.64 7.12 -24.06
C SER A 588 -42.58 7.56 -23.05
N GLU A 589 -41.98 8.74 -23.25
CA GLU A 589 -41.00 9.29 -22.30
C GLU A 589 -41.58 9.53 -20.90
N GLU A 590 -42.92 9.62 -20.78
CA GLU A 590 -43.64 9.80 -19.52
C GLU A 590 -43.71 8.51 -18.69
N ASP A 591 -43.47 7.34 -19.30
CA ASP A 591 -43.50 6.02 -18.64
C ASP A 591 -42.19 5.70 -17.89
N CYS A 592 -41.27 6.65 -17.83
CA CYS A 592 -40.00 6.47 -17.13
C CYS A 592 -40.15 6.75 -15.64
N GLU A 593 -40.03 5.70 -14.83
CA GLU A 593 -40.08 5.80 -13.35
C GLU A 593 -38.97 6.69 -12.77
N ASP A 594 -37.82 6.77 -13.45
CA ASP A 594 -36.61 7.44 -12.98
C ASP A 594 -36.04 8.36 -14.08
N PRO A 595 -36.46 9.64 -14.14
CA PRO A 595 -36.13 10.55 -15.23
C PRO A 595 -34.64 10.83 -15.36
N ASP A 596 -33.85 10.69 -14.29
CA ASP A 596 -32.38 10.82 -14.35
C ASP A 596 -31.72 9.73 -15.22
N ARG A 597 -32.45 8.64 -15.55
CA ARG A 597 -31.99 7.61 -16.50
C ARG A 597 -32.14 8.06 -17.95
N GLN A 598 -32.92 9.09 -18.23
CA GLN A 598 -33.03 9.67 -19.57
C GLN A 598 -31.85 10.59 -19.81
N VAL A 599 -30.94 10.19 -20.69
CA VAL A 599 -29.76 10.99 -21.01
C VAL A 599 -30.00 11.76 -22.31
N LEU A 600 -30.09 13.08 -22.18
CA LEU A 600 -30.36 13.99 -23.29
C LEU A 600 -29.08 14.33 -24.06
N PHE A 601 -29.21 14.90 -25.25
CA PHE A 601 -28.06 15.35 -26.01
C PHE A 601 -27.26 16.45 -25.28
N ASP A 602 -27.93 17.33 -24.56
CA ASP A 602 -27.29 18.39 -23.77
C ASP A 602 -26.32 17.86 -22.70
N ASP A 603 -26.55 16.64 -22.20
CA ASP A 603 -25.66 15.98 -21.24
C ASP A 603 -24.34 15.51 -21.88
N ILE A 604 -24.33 15.24 -23.19
CA ILE A 604 -23.21 14.59 -23.88
C ILE A 604 -22.53 15.45 -24.95
N GLY A 605 -23.29 16.26 -25.69
CA GLY A 605 -22.86 17.00 -26.88
C GLY A 605 -21.65 17.91 -26.62
N PRO A 606 -21.65 18.73 -25.55
CA PRO A 606 -20.51 19.57 -25.20
C PRO A 606 -19.20 18.83 -24.88
N SER A 607 -19.27 17.52 -24.63
CA SER A 607 -18.14 16.67 -24.26
C SER A 607 -17.63 15.81 -25.42
N LEU A 608 -18.26 15.88 -26.60
CA LEU A 608 -17.83 15.15 -27.79
C LEU A 608 -16.55 15.75 -28.37
N ILE A 609 -15.56 14.88 -28.60
CA ILE A 609 -14.23 15.24 -29.10
C ILE A 609 -13.89 14.46 -30.37
N ARG A 610 -12.98 15.00 -31.18
CA ARG A 610 -12.51 14.34 -32.40
C ARG A 610 -11.29 13.46 -32.12
N VAL A 611 -11.43 12.15 -32.34
CA VAL A 611 -10.34 11.16 -32.23
C VAL A 611 -10.02 10.60 -33.62
N GLU A 612 -8.87 10.98 -34.16
CA GLU A 612 -8.42 10.63 -35.52
C GLU A 612 -7.33 9.57 -35.49
N SER A 613 -6.39 9.68 -34.54
CA SER A 613 -5.26 8.78 -34.41
C SER A 613 -5.70 7.34 -34.16
N ALA A 614 -5.20 6.40 -34.96
CA ALA A 614 -5.54 4.97 -34.83
C ALA A 614 -5.16 4.40 -33.46
N SER A 615 -4.07 4.90 -32.86
CA SER A 615 -3.64 4.51 -31.51
C SER A 615 -4.63 5.01 -30.44
N LEU A 616 -5.16 6.23 -30.58
CA LEU A 616 -6.13 6.79 -29.64
C LEU A 616 -7.52 6.19 -29.80
N LYS A 617 -7.91 5.78 -31.01
CA LYS A 617 -9.11 4.96 -31.23
C LYS A 617 -9.05 3.64 -30.46
N LEU A 618 -7.89 2.96 -30.49
CA LEU A 618 -7.69 1.75 -29.69
C LEU A 618 -7.70 2.06 -28.18
N ARG A 619 -7.02 3.13 -27.74
CA ARG A 619 -7.01 3.57 -26.34
C ARG A 619 -8.42 3.87 -25.81
N LEU A 620 -9.26 4.54 -26.61
CA LEU A 620 -10.67 4.78 -26.29
C LEU A 620 -11.43 3.47 -26.09
N LEU A 621 -11.27 2.50 -27.00
CA LEU A 621 -11.90 1.19 -26.88
C LEU A 621 -11.44 0.42 -25.65
N LEU A 622 -10.13 0.34 -25.41
CA LEU A 622 -9.58 -0.34 -24.24
C LEU A 622 -10.03 0.34 -22.94
N ALA A 623 -10.10 1.66 -22.91
CA ALA A 623 -10.62 2.41 -21.76
C ALA A 623 -12.11 2.14 -21.52
N PHE A 624 -12.92 2.04 -22.58
CA PHE A 624 -14.34 1.67 -22.47
C PHE A 624 -14.51 0.24 -21.98
N LEU A 625 -13.73 -0.71 -22.51
CA LEU A 625 -13.73 -2.09 -22.01
C LEU A 625 -13.30 -2.15 -20.54
N ARG A 626 -12.32 -1.34 -20.12
CA ARG A 626 -11.91 -1.21 -18.71
C ARG A 626 -13.03 -0.67 -17.84
N PHE A 627 -13.76 0.34 -18.31
CA PHE A 627 -14.95 0.88 -17.65
C PHE A 627 -16.02 -0.20 -17.43
N LEU A 628 -16.21 -1.09 -18.40
CA LEU A 628 -17.10 -2.26 -18.31
C LEU A 628 -16.54 -3.40 -17.43
N GLY A 629 -15.30 -3.30 -16.95
CA GLY A 629 -14.67 -4.27 -16.04
C GLY A 629 -13.74 -5.28 -16.71
N LEU A 630 -13.39 -5.11 -17.99
CA LEU A 630 -12.38 -5.93 -18.64
C LEU A 630 -10.97 -5.48 -18.23
N PRO A 631 -10.04 -6.42 -18.06
CA PRO A 631 -8.67 -6.05 -17.79
C PRO A 631 -7.98 -5.48 -19.03
N ASP A 632 -7.12 -4.47 -18.81
CA ASP A 632 -6.18 -3.98 -19.81
C ASP A 632 -4.75 -4.09 -19.25
N PRO A 633 -3.93 -5.07 -19.69
CA PRO A 633 -2.55 -5.22 -19.24
C PRO A 633 -1.62 -4.13 -19.81
N SER A 634 -2.09 -3.37 -20.81
CA SER A 634 -1.34 -2.30 -21.47
C SER A 634 -1.61 -0.91 -20.89
N ALA A 635 -2.46 -0.78 -19.88
CA ALA A 635 -2.78 0.48 -19.24
C ALA A 635 -1.66 0.95 -18.28
N PRO A 636 -1.38 2.26 -18.19
CA PRO A 636 -0.54 2.80 -17.12
C PRO A 636 -1.19 2.55 -15.74
N PRO A 637 -0.41 2.57 -14.64
CA PRO A 637 -0.96 2.47 -13.30
C PRO A 637 -2.00 3.58 -13.09
N PRO A 638 -3.15 3.28 -12.46
CA PRO A 638 -4.20 4.25 -12.22
C PRO A 638 -3.70 5.40 -11.32
N SER A 639 -4.14 6.62 -11.60
CA SER A 639 -3.93 7.74 -10.68
C SER A 639 -4.73 7.55 -9.39
N SER A 640 -4.32 8.22 -8.32
CA SER A 640 -4.95 8.08 -7.00
C SER A 640 -6.45 8.42 -6.99
N THR A 641 -6.85 9.39 -7.81
CA THR A 641 -8.25 9.80 -8.04
C THR A 641 -9.11 8.68 -8.63
N LEU A 642 -8.50 7.74 -9.36
CA LEU A 642 -9.22 6.64 -9.98
C LEU A 642 -9.44 5.46 -9.04
N LEU A 643 -8.62 5.32 -7.99
CA LEU A 643 -8.60 4.17 -7.10
C LEU A 643 -9.81 4.12 -6.17
N ASP A 644 -10.68 3.14 -6.38
CA ASP A 644 -11.90 2.91 -5.61
C ASP A 644 -12.11 1.44 -5.19
N ASP A 645 -11.38 0.49 -5.80
CA ASP A 645 -11.52 -0.96 -5.60
C ASP A 645 -10.41 -1.52 -4.69
N SER A 646 -10.82 -2.22 -3.63
CA SER A 646 -9.92 -2.91 -2.69
C SER A 646 -9.20 -4.11 -3.30
N ALA A 647 -9.62 -4.62 -4.47
CA ALA A 647 -8.95 -5.77 -5.10
C ALA A 647 -7.49 -5.53 -5.50
N LEU A 648 -7.06 -4.28 -5.62
CA LEU A 648 -5.63 -3.97 -5.74
C LEU A 648 -4.85 -4.44 -4.51
N LEU A 649 -5.47 -4.46 -3.32
CA LEU A 649 -4.88 -4.84 -2.03
C LEU A 649 -5.29 -6.24 -1.54
N ASP A 650 -6.43 -6.75 -2.01
CA ASP A 650 -6.99 -8.05 -1.60
C ASP A 650 -6.54 -9.23 -2.49
N LEU A 651 -5.50 -9.04 -3.32
CA LEU A 651 -5.00 -10.11 -4.16
C LEU A 651 -4.54 -11.31 -3.31
N SER A 652 -5.35 -12.37 -3.32
CA SER A 652 -4.95 -13.69 -2.85
C SER A 652 -4.15 -14.35 -3.97
N LEU A 653 -2.82 -14.16 -3.96
CA LEU A 653 -1.93 -14.91 -4.83
C LEU A 653 -1.99 -16.36 -4.41
N ASP A 654 -2.53 -17.20 -5.30
CA ASP A 654 -2.67 -18.63 -5.09
C ASP A 654 -1.33 -19.25 -4.64
N SER A 655 -1.31 -19.79 -3.43
CA SER A 655 -0.12 -20.44 -2.86
C SER A 655 0.23 -21.73 -3.61
N GLU A 656 -0.73 -22.32 -4.33
CA GLU A 656 -0.54 -23.51 -5.16
C GLU A 656 0.06 -23.18 -6.54
N ARG A 657 0.03 -21.90 -6.96
CA ARG A 657 0.50 -21.43 -8.28
C ARG A 657 1.43 -20.21 -8.18
N PRO A 658 2.64 -20.37 -7.60
CA PRO A 658 3.53 -19.26 -7.28
C PRO A 658 4.17 -18.56 -8.50
N LEU A 659 4.30 -19.25 -9.64
CA LEU A 659 4.86 -18.71 -10.89
C LEU A 659 3.78 -18.08 -11.79
N THR A 660 2.55 -18.59 -11.76
CA THR A 660 1.49 -18.19 -12.70
C THR A 660 0.41 -17.27 -12.13
N SER A 661 0.34 -17.13 -10.79
CA SER A 661 -0.61 -16.24 -10.10
C SER A 661 -0.46 -14.76 -10.44
N CYS A 662 0.70 -14.31 -10.93
CA CYS A 662 0.96 -12.92 -11.31
C CYS A 662 0.47 -12.54 -12.72
N HIS A 663 0.03 -13.50 -13.54
CA HIS A 663 -0.45 -13.24 -14.92
C HIS A 663 -1.89 -12.72 -14.98
N LEU A 664 -2.40 -12.17 -13.88
CA LEU A 664 -3.79 -11.73 -13.74
C LEU A 664 -3.86 -10.21 -13.58
N PRO A 665 -4.31 -9.49 -14.62
CA PRO A 665 -4.41 -8.04 -14.60
C PRO A 665 -5.44 -7.56 -13.57
N LEU A 666 -5.00 -6.67 -12.67
CA LEU A 666 -5.83 -5.96 -11.69
C LEU A 666 -5.62 -4.46 -11.89
N THR A 667 -6.72 -3.74 -12.04
CA THR A 667 -6.70 -2.31 -12.40
C THR A 667 -6.91 -1.39 -11.20
N GLY A 668 -7.34 -1.91 -10.04
CA GLY A 668 -7.69 -1.10 -8.87
C GLY A 668 -8.92 -0.20 -9.06
N ILE A 669 -9.69 -0.44 -10.11
CA ILE A 669 -10.89 0.31 -10.49
C ILE A 669 -12.05 -0.68 -10.60
N SER A 670 -13.15 -0.40 -9.91
CA SER A 670 -14.35 -1.23 -9.95
C SER A 670 -15.01 -1.19 -11.33
N ALA A 671 -15.69 -2.26 -11.73
CA ALA A 671 -16.52 -2.23 -12.94
C ALA A 671 -17.77 -1.36 -12.70
N VAL A 672 -18.39 -0.87 -13.77
CA VAL A 672 -19.70 -0.19 -13.69
C VAL A 672 -20.71 -1.07 -12.93
N GLY A 673 -21.52 -0.45 -12.06
CA GLY A 673 -22.50 -1.15 -11.22
C GLY A 673 -21.94 -1.86 -9.98
N HIS A 674 -20.65 -1.69 -9.67
CA HIS A 674 -19.98 -2.38 -8.54
C HIS A 674 -19.15 -1.46 -7.63
N MET A 675 -19.50 -0.17 -7.54
CA MET A 675 -18.71 0.84 -6.84
C MET A 675 -18.91 0.86 -5.32
N THR A 676 -20.03 0.34 -4.85
CA THR A 676 -20.63 0.68 -3.56
C THR A 676 -20.29 -0.25 -2.41
N HIS A 677 -19.45 -1.28 -2.65
CA HIS A 677 -18.98 -2.19 -1.60
C HIS A 677 -17.45 -2.20 -1.48
N LEU A 678 -16.96 -1.98 -0.26
CA LEU A 678 -15.52 -2.04 0.05
C LEU A 678 -15.02 -3.48 0.32
N SER A 679 -15.86 -4.35 0.91
CA SER A 679 -15.40 -5.59 1.56
C SER A 679 -16.32 -6.81 1.45
N ASP A 680 -17.46 -6.73 0.74
CA ASP A 680 -18.27 -7.93 0.52
C ASP A 680 -17.67 -8.75 -0.61
N VAL A 681 -17.40 -10.04 -0.34
CA VAL A 681 -16.99 -11.05 -1.33
C VAL A 681 -17.87 -10.85 -2.55
N ARG A 682 -17.28 -10.36 -3.65
CA ARG A 682 -18.02 -9.95 -4.86
C ARG A 682 -19.11 -10.97 -5.14
N LYS A 683 -20.36 -10.66 -4.78
CA LYS A 683 -21.49 -11.58 -4.96
C LYS A 683 -21.70 -11.86 -6.45
N HIS A 684 -21.19 -10.97 -7.32
CA HIS A 684 -21.28 -11.06 -8.76
C HIS A 684 -19.91 -11.18 -9.46
N VAL A 685 -19.85 -12.08 -10.45
CA VAL A 685 -18.63 -12.40 -11.21
C VAL A 685 -18.75 -11.79 -12.60
N GLY A 686 -18.42 -10.50 -12.72
CA GLY A 686 -18.57 -9.75 -13.97
C GLY A 686 -19.85 -8.92 -14.00
N LEU A 687 -20.29 -8.49 -15.19
CA LEU A 687 -21.52 -7.72 -15.41
C LEU A 687 -22.80 -8.57 -15.23
N CYS A 688 -23.97 -7.94 -15.10
CA CYS A 688 -25.29 -8.60 -15.17
C CYS A 688 -25.52 -9.28 -16.55
N LYS A 689 -26.59 -10.08 -16.69
CA LYS A 689 -26.90 -10.77 -17.96
C LYS A 689 -26.96 -9.78 -19.13
N GLU A 690 -27.72 -8.69 -18.96
CA GLU A 690 -27.85 -7.60 -19.94
C GLU A 690 -26.50 -6.95 -20.27
N GLY A 691 -25.65 -6.69 -19.27
CA GLY A 691 -24.32 -6.13 -19.51
C GLY A 691 -23.37 -7.07 -20.25
N GLU A 692 -23.52 -8.37 -20.06
CA GLU A 692 -22.77 -9.37 -20.83
C GLU A 692 -23.24 -9.47 -22.29
N GLU A 693 -24.52 -9.24 -22.57
CA GLU A 693 -25.05 -9.14 -23.94
C GLU A 693 -24.61 -7.84 -24.60
N PHE A 694 -24.71 -6.73 -23.88
CA PHE A 694 -24.25 -5.42 -24.31
C PHE A 694 -22.76 -5.47 -24.70
N LEU A 695 -21.91 -6.03 -23.85
CA LEU A 695 -20.49 -6.23 -24.15
C LEU A 695 -20.27 -7.07 -25.41
N GLY A 696 -21.04 -8.15 -25.58
CA GLY A 696 -21.01 -8.98 -26.78
C GLY A 696 -21.34 -8.17 -28.04
N ASN A 697 -22.40 -7.38 -28.00
CA ASN A 697 -22.82 -6.51 -29.10
C ASN A 697 -21.75 -5.45 -29.42
N VAL A 698 -21.16 -4.79 -28.40
CA VAL A 698 -20.08 -3.81 -28.61
C VAL A 698 -18.91 -4.47 -29.35
N LEU A 699 -18.43 -5.61 -28.86
CA LEU A 699 -17.29 -6.30 -29.46
C LEU A 699 -17.60 -6.79 -30.88
N GLU A 700 -18.75 -7.42 -31.10
CA GLU A 700 -19.13 -7.92 -32.44
C GLU A 700 -19.31 -6.80 -33.46
N ARG A 701 -19.79 -5.62 -33.04
CA ARG A 701 -20.02 -4.46 -33.91
C ARG A 701 -18.76 -3.66 -34.19
N VAL A 702 -17.89 -3.49 -33.19
CA VAL A 702 -16.69 -2.66 -33.31
C VAL A 702 -15.52 -3.44 -33.91
N LEU A 703 -15.35 -4.73 -33.60
CA LEU A 703 -14.23 -5.54 -34.10
C LEU A 703 -14.01 -5.39 -35.62
N PRO A 704 -15.04 -5.47 -36.49
CA PRO A 704 -14.87 -5.29 -37.93
C PRO A 704 -14.34 -3.91 -38.35
N LEU A 705 -14.50 -2.88 -37.52
CA LEU A 705 -14.11 -1.49 -37.84
C LEU A 705 -12.67 -1.15 -37.46
N VAL A 706 -12.04 -1.99 -36.63
CA VAL A 706 -10.65 -1.77 -36.18
C VAL A 706 -9.66 -2.51 -37.10
N ARG A 707 -8.40 -2.08 -37.13
CA ARG A 707 -7.35 -2.73 -37.93
C ARG A 707 -7.08 -4.15 -37.41
N ALA A 708 -6.57 -5.03 -38.29
CA ALA A 708 -6.24 -6.42 -37.94
C ALA A 708 -5.43 -6.61 -36.63
N PRO A 709 -4.31 -5.89 -36.35
CA PRO A 709 -3.57 -6.08 -35.09
C PRO A 709 -4.39 -5.69 -33.85
N ASP A 710 -5.21 -4.65 -33.97
CA ASP A 710 -6.06 -4.14 -32.90
C ASP A 710 -7.21 -5.11 -32.61
N ARG A 711 -7.75 -5.79 -33.64
CA ARG A 711 -8.75 -6.87 -33.49
C ARG A 711 -8.25 -8.03 -32.65
N THR A 712 -6.99 -8.42 -32.86
CA THR A 712 -6.35 -9.46 -32.05
C THR A 712 -6.17 -9.02 -30.60
N ALA A 713 -5.79 -7.76 -30.35
CA ALA A 713 -5.67 -7.20 -29.01
C ALA A 713 -7.03 -7.17 -28.26
N LEU A 714 -8.11 -6.77 -28.94
CA LEU A 714 -9.46 -6.78 -28.38
C LEU A 714 -9.97 -8.21 -28.13
N SER A 715 -9.70 -9.14 -29.05
CA SER A 715 -9.99 -10.57 -28.86
C SER A 715 -9.27 -11.13 -27.63
N LEU A 716 -8.03 -10.70 -27.39
CA LEU A 716 -7.24 -11.09 -26.22
C LEU A 716 -7.86 -10.56 -24.93
N CYS A 717 -8.27 -9.28 -24.89
CA CYS A 717 -8.95 -8.68 -23.74
C CYS A 717 -10.25 -9.42 -23.40
N TRP A 718 -11.03 -9.80 -24.43
CA TRP A 718 -12.26 -10.59 -24.24
C TRP A 718 -11.96 -11.96 -23.60
N LEU A 719 -10.97 -12.68 -24.10
CA LEU A 719 -10.61 -13.98 -23.54
C LEU A 719 -10.04 -13.87 -22.11
N GLN A 720 -9.27 -12.82 -21.81
CA GLN A 720 -8.77 -12.53 -20.48
C GLN A 720 -9.90 -12.23 -19.49
N TYR A 721 -10.94 -11.52 -19.92
CA TYR A 721 -12.14 -11.28 -19.12
C TYR A 721 -12.89 -12.58 -18.80
N GLU A 722 -13.11 -13.46 -19.78
CA GLU A 722 -13.73 -14.77 -19.55
C GLU A 722 -12.91 -15.65 -18.58
N LYS A 723 -11.58 -15.60 -18.69
CA LYS A 723 -10.67 -16.27 -17.76
C LYS A 723 -10.76 -15.72 -16.35
N LEU A 724 -10.82 -14.39 -16.19
CA LEU A 724 -10.98 -13.73 -14.90
C LEU A 724 -12.31 -14.11 -14.22
N LYS A 725 -13.39 -14.25 -15.00
CA LYS A 725 -14.67 -14.78 -14.48
C LYS A 725 -14.52 -16.22 -13.97
N VAL A 726 -13.89 -17.11 -14.74
CA VAL A 726 -13.65 -18.49 -14.30
C VAL A 726 -12.84 -18.54 -13.01
N LEU A 727 -11.79 -17.73 -12.89
CA LEU A 727 -10.98 -17.68 -11.67
C LEU A 727 -11.76 -17.22 -10.44
N ARG A 728 -12.55 -16.15 -10.54
CA ARG A 728 -13.42 -15.71 -9.44
C ARG A 728 -14.44 -16.79 -9.03
N CYS A 729 -14.95 -17.56 -9.98
CA CYS A 729 -15.81 -18.71 -9.69
C CYS A 729 -15.06 -19.85 -8.97
N VAL A 730 -13.79 -20.09 -9.30
CA VAL A 730 -12.94 -21.06 -8.60
C VAL A 730 -12.74 -20.65 -7.14
N TYR A 731 -12.40 -19.38 -6.89
CA TYR A 731 -12.20 -18.87 -5.52
C TYR A 731 -13.48 -18.81 -4.67
N SER A 732 -14.64 -18.55 -5.29
CA SER A 732 -15.93 -18.45 -4.58
C SER A 732 -16.61 -19.79 -4.26
N SER A 733 -15.98 -20.93 -4.56
CA SER A 733 -16.49 -22.29 -4.28
C SER A 733 -17.90 -22.60 -4.85
N SER A 734 -18.37 -21.84 -5.86
CA SER A 734 -19.73 -21.96 -6.40
C SER A 734 -19.82 -22.89 -7.62
N SER A 735 -20.08 -24.18 -7.39
CA SER A 735 -20.06 -25.23 -8.44
C SER A 735 -21.03 -25.00 -9.62
N LYS A 736 -22.20 -24.38 -9.40
CA LYS A 736 -23.16 -24.07 -10.49
C LYS A 736 -22.63 -22.97 -11.41
N ARG A 737 -22.17 -21.84 -10.85
CA ARG A 737 -21.67 -20.68 -11.60
C ARG A 737 -20.36 -20.99 -12.32
N LEU A 738 -19.48 -21.78 -11.70
CA LEU A 738 -18.26 -22.27 -12.33
C LEU A 738 -18.55 -23.05 -13.62
N ARG A 739 -19.52 -23.98 -13.61
CA ARG A 739 -19.87 -24.76 -14.82
C ARG A 739 -20.34 -23.89 -15.98
N VAL A 740 -21.15 -22.86 -15.70
CA VAL A 740 -21.65 -21.93 -16.72
C VAL A 740 -20.49 -21.09 -17.29
N ALA A 741 -19.68 -20.47 -16.42
CA ALA A 741 -18.54 -19.66 -16.82
C ALA A 741 -17.53 -20.46 -17.67
N VAL A 742 -17.24 -21.71 -17.28
CA VAL A 742 -16.35 -22.59 -18.05
C VAL A 742 -16.91 -22.90 -19.43
N ARG A 743 -18.20 -23.27 -19.54
CA ARG A 743 -18.81 -23.54 -20.86
C ARG A 743 -18.75 -22.31 -21.78
N ARG A 744 -19.04 -21.13 -21.24
CA ARG A 744 -18.98 -19.86 -21.97
C ARG A 744 -17.54 -19.56 -22.41
N GLY A 745 -16.58 -19.58 -21.50
CA GLY A 745 -15.17 -19.35 -21.82
C GLY A 745 -14.61 -20.31 -22.87
N LYS A 746 -15.00 -21.60 -22.82
CA LYS A 746 -14.64 -22.57 -23.88
C LYS A 746 -15.26 -22.24 -25.23
N ARG A 747 -16.54 -21.83 -25.26
CA ARG A 747 -17.25 -21.45 -26.49
C ARG A 747 -16.62 -20.21 -27.13
N VAL A 748 -16.38 -19.17 -26.33
CA VAL A 748 -15.75 -17.91 -26.77
C VAL A 748 -14.33 -18.16 -27.26
N GLY A 749 -13.49 -18.85 -26.48
CA GLY A 749 -12.12 -19.16 -26.88
C GLY A 749 -12.03 -19.94 -28.20
N LYS A 750 -12.87 -20.97 -28.39
CA LYS A 750 -12.93 -21.71 -29.66
C LYS A 750 -13.45 -20.86 -30.82
N ARG A 751 -14.41 -19.95 -30.58
CA ARG A 751 -14.92 -19.02 -31.62
C ARG A 751 -13.81 -18.07 -32.06
N LEU A 752 -13.11 -17.45 -31.11
CA LEU A 752 -12.04 -16.49 -31.38
C LEU A 752 -10.85 -17.12 -32.10
N LEU A 753 -10.44 -18.35 -31.74
CA LEU A 753 -9.34 -19.06 -32.40
C LEU A 753 -9.68 -19.56 -33.82
N LYS A 754 -10.96 -19.74 -34.15
CA LYS A 754 -11.37 -20.16 -35.51
C LYS A 754 -11.22 -19.04 -36.54
N LEU A 755 -11.26 -17.78 -36.11
CA LEU A 755 -11.12 -16.59 -36.96
C LEU A 755 -9.75 -16.61 -37.65
N PRO A 756 -9.67 -16.33 -38.96
CA PRO A 756 -8.44 -16.48 -39.74
C PRO A 756 -7.29 -15.60 -39.21
N GLU A 757 -7.60 -14.40 -38.74
CA GLU A 757 -6.65 -13.43 -38.16
C GLU A 757 -6.02 -13.92 -36.85
N ASN A 758 -6.74 -14.74 -36.09
CA ASN A 758 -6.33 -15.18 -34.76
C ASN A 758 -5.64 -16.56 -34.77
N ARG A 759 -5.67 -17.28 -35.90
CA ARG A 759 -5.05 -18.63 -36.00
C ARG A 759 -3.55 -18.60 -35.74
N SER A 760 -2.87 -17.54 -36.16
CA SER A 760 -1.44 -17.31 -35.93
C SER A 760 -1.14 -16.56 -34.64
N SER A 761 -2.15 -16.10 -33.89
CA SER A 761 -1.95 -15.30 -32.67
C SER A 761 -1.58 -16.17 -31.47
N LEU A 762 -0.27 -16.29 -31.19
CA LEU A 762 0.24 -17.09 -30.08
C LEU A 762 -0.26 -16.62 -28.71
N SER A 763 -0.48 -15.32 -28.51
CA SER A 763 -1.02 -14.76 -27.27
C SER A 763 -2.44 -15.24 -26.95
N LEU A 764 -3.29 -15.42 -27.98
CA LEU A 764 -4.63 -15.98 -27.79
C LEU A 764 -4.60 -17.48 -27.46
N TRP A 765 -3.73 -18.23 -28.14
CA TRP A 765 -3.50 -19.65 -27.82
C TRP A 765 -3.00 -19.82 -26.38
N ARG A 766 -2.09 -18.93 -25.93
CA ARG A 766 -1.57 -18.89 -24.56
C ARG A 766 -2.68 -18.75 -23.52
N GLU A 767 -3.55 -17.75 -23.67
CA GLU A 767 -4.64 -17.52 -22.70
C GLU A 767 -5.69 -18.63 -22.74
N TYR A 768 -6.02 -19.18 -23.92
CA TYR A 768 -6.97 -20.28 -24.01
C TYR A 768 -6.43 -21.57 -23.39
N ALA A 769 -5.15 -21.87 -23.59
CA ALA A 769 -4.49 -23.02 -22.96
C ALA A 769 -4.45 -22.86 -21.44
N HIS A 770 -4.11 -21.66 -20.94
CA HIS A 770 -4.14 -21.35 -19.51
C HIS A 770 -5.56 -21.46 -18.92
N LEU A 771 -6.59 -21.03 -19.65
CA LEU A 771 -7.99 -21.21 -19.24
C LEU A 771 -8.32 -22.70 -19.02
N GLN A 772 -7.94 -23.59 -19.95
CA GLN A 772 -8.15 -25.04 -19.77
C GLN A 772 -7.40 -25.59 -18.55
N TRP A 773 -6.20 -25.06 -18.30
CA TRP A 773 -5.39 -25.45 -17.15
C TRP A 773 -6.04 -25.05 -15.83
N ILE A 774 -6.52 -23.81 -15.73
CA ILE A 774 -7.21 -23.29 -14.52
C ILE A 774 -8.44 -24.12 -14.19
N VAL A 775 -9.18 -24.58 -15.20
CA VAL A 775 -10.37 -25.43 -15.07
C VAL A 775 -10.03 -26.84 -14.55
N GLY A 776 -8.77 -27.26 -14.64
CA GLY A 776 -8.32 -28.61 -14.26
C GLY A 776 -8.22 -29.59 -15.44
N ASN A 777 -8.47 -29.14 -16.68
CA ASN A 777 -8.34 -29.96 -17.89
C ASN A 777 -6.89 -29.97 -18.42
N VAL A 778 -5.94 -30.42 -17.61
CA VAL A 778 -4.50 -30.34 -17.88
C VAL A 778 -4.10 -30.97 -19.22
N GLU A 779 -4.64 -32.16 -19.56
CA GLU A 779 -4.35 -32.84 -20.83
C GLU A 779 -4.88 -32.09 -22.05
N GLU A 780 -6.05 -31.44 -21.94
CA GLU A 780 -6.58 -30.59 -23.01
C GLU A 780 -5.71 -29.35 -23.18
N GLY A 781 -5.28 -28.73 -22.06
CA GLY A 781 -4.35 -27.61 -22.05
C GLY A 781 -3.01 -27.95 -22.73
N ARG A 782 -2.41 -29.11 -22.41
CA ARG A 782 -1.18 -29.61 -23.04
C ARG A 782 -1.31 -29.75 -24.55
N ARG A 783 -2.42 -30.33 -25.03
CA ARG A 783 -2.69 -30.46 -26.48
C ARG A 783 -2.80 -29.09 -27.16
N VAL A 784 -3.44 -28.12 -26.51
CA VAL A 784 -3.57 -26.76 -27.03
C VAL A 784 -2.20 -26.07 -27.11
N PHE A 785 -1.36 -26.19 -26.06
CA PHE A 785 0.01 -25.69 -26.08
C PHE A 785 0.86 -26.35 -27.18
N ASP A 786 0.83 -27.68 -27.29
CA ASP A 786 1.58 -28.41 -28.32
C ASP A 786 1.15 -28.02 -29.74
N THR A 787 -0.15 -27.77 -29.96
CA THR A 787 -0.69 -27.27 -31.24
C THR A 787 -0.18 -25.86 -31.53
N ALA A 788 -0.21 -24.96 -30.54
CA ALA A 788 0.27 -23.59 -30.69
C ALA A 788 1.78 -23.53 -30.98
N LEU A 789 2.57 -24.40 -30.33
CA LEU A 789 4.01 -24.52 -30.59
C LEU A 789 4.30 -25.10 -31.98
N ALA A 790 3.47 -26.01 -32.50
CA ALA A 790 3.59 -26.49 -33.87
C ALA A 790 3.30 -25.38 -34.89
N VAL A 791 2.36 -24.46 -34.59
CA VAL A 791 2.04 -23.29 -35.43
C VAL A 791 3.14 -22.24 -35.39
N GLY A 792 3.74 -21.98 -34.21
CA GLY A 792 4.78 -20.96 -34.01
C GLY A 792 6.23 -21.44 -34.17
N GLY A 793 6.48 -22.73 -34.35
CA GLY A 793 7.79 -23.37 -34.13
C GLY A 793 8.96 -23.00 -35.06
N ALA A 794 8.81 -22.00 -35.94
CA ALA A 794 9.87 -21.56 -36.87
C ALA A 794 10.51 -20.21 -36.50
N SER A 795 9.93 -19.43 -35.59
CA SER A 795 10.40 -18.07 -35.27
C SER A 795 11.47 -18.01 -34.16
N GLY A 796 11.67 -19.10 -33.41
CA GLY A 796 12.78 -19.28 -32.46
C GLY A 796 12.80 -18.25 -31.31
N LEU A 797 13.99 -17.94 -30.79
CA LEU A 797 14.18 -17.03 -29.63
C LEU A 797 13.93 -15.54 -29.93
N GLN A 798 13.78 -15.16 -31.20
CA GLN A 798 13.58 -13.76 -31.61
C GLN A 798 12.11 -13.32 -31.51
N ASP A 799 11.19 -14.28 -31.41
CA ASP A 799 9.76 -14.01 -31.27
C ASP A 799 9.35 -13.97 -29.79
N HIS A 800 9.01 -12.76 -29.33
CA HIS A 800 8.58 -12.51 -27.96
C HIS A 800 7.33 -13.31 -27.59
N THR A 801 6.35 -13.39 -28.48
CA THR A 801 5.06 -14.05 -28.19
C THR A 801 5.21 -15.58 -28.08
N LEU A 802 6.14 -16.16 -28.85
CA LEU A 802 6.53 -17.55 -28.72
C LEU A 802 7.28 -17.81 -27.40
N CYS A 803 8.16 -16.90 -27.00
CA CYS A 803 8.84 -16.97 -25.71
C CYS A 803 7.83 -16.91 -24.55
N GLU A 804 6.84 -16.02 -24.60
CA GLU A 804 5.79 -15.92 -23.57
C GLU A 804 4.95 -17.20 -23.47
N LEU A 805 4.59 -17.80 -24.61
CA LEU A 805 3.86 -19.07 -24.67
C LEU A 805 4.67 -20.21 -24.03
N CYS A 806 5.94 -20.37 -24.44
CA CYS A 806 6.85 -21.38 -23.91
C CYS A 806 7.10 -21.19 -22.41
N LEU A 807 7.30 -19.94 -21.97
CA LEU A 807 7.50 -19.60 -20.57
C LEU A 807 6.31 -20.03 -19.73
N LEU A 808 5.09 -19.64 -20.12
CA LEU A 808 3.89 -20.01 -19.37
C LEU A 808 3.70 -21.53 -19.32
N TYR A 809 3.89 -22.24 -20.44
CA TYR A 809 3.76 -23.69 -20.46
C TYR A 809 4.78 -24.38 -19.55
N ALA A 810 6.04 -23.94 -19.59
CA ALA A 810 7.08 -24.45 -18.72
C ALA A 810 6.80 -24.15 -17.23
N GLN A 811 6.31 -22.94 -16.91
CA GLN A 811 5.91 -22.57 -15.54
C GLN A 811 4.80 -23.48 -15.02
N LEU A 812 3.74 -23.71 -15.81
CA LEU A 812 2.62 -24.57 -15.43
C LEU A 812 3.03 -26.03 -15.20
N GLU A 813 3.91 -26.58 -16.04
CA GLU A 813 4.42 -27.95 -15.86
C GLU A 813 5.31 -28.06 -14.60
N VAL A 814 6.08 -27.02 -14.26
CA VAL A 814 6.87 -26.99 -13.02
C VAL A 814 5.97 -26.94 -11.79
N GLU A 815 4.94 -26.08 -11.78
CA GLU A 815 3.97 -26.01 -10.69
C GLU A 815 3.23 -27.35 -10.50
N GLN A 816 2.78 -27.97 -11.61
CA GLN A 816 2.10 -29.26 -11.57
C GLN A 816 3.00 -30.38 -11.02
N ALA A 817 4.29 -30.37 -11.36
CA ALA A 817 5.26 -31.32 -10.82
C ALA A 817 5.45 -31.15 -9.30
N CYS A 818 5.38 -29.91 -8.80
CA CYS A 818 5.47 -29.62 -7.36
C CYS A 818 4.22 -30.05 -6.57
N MET A 819 3.03 -30.02 -7.18
CA MET A 819 1.77 -30.43 -6.54
C MET A 819 1.58 -31.96 -6.43
N GLY A 820 2.38 -32.75 -7.16
CA GLY A 820 2.23 -34.21 -7.30
C GLY A 820 2.62 -35.11 -6.10
N GLY A 821 2.89 -34.56 -4.91
CA GLY A 821 2.98 -35.34 -3.66
C GLY A 821 4.28 -35.19 -2.85
N ALA A 822 4.13 -35.30 -1.51
CA ALA A 822 5.13 -35.07 -0.46
C ALA A 822 6.35 -36.02 -0.43
N LYS A 823 6.67 -36.71 -1.53
CA LYS A 823 7.87 -37.55 -1.69
C LYS A 823 8.62 -37.31 -3.02
N ALA A 824 8.29 -36.26 -3.78
CA ALA A 824 9.05 -35.89 -4.95
C ALA A 824 10.36 -35.18 -4.55
N SER A 825 11.47 -35.74 -5.02
CA SER A 825 12.84 -35.27 -4.86
C SER A 825 13.07 -33.79 -5.26
N VAL A 826 14.12 -33.21 -4.67
CA VAL A 826 14.57 -31.80 -4.59
C VAL A 826 14.79 -31.04 -5.91
N ALA A 827 14.52 -31.63 -7.07
CA ALA A 827 14.51 -30.91 -8.36
C ALA A 827 13.64 -31.67 -9.37
N PRO A 828 12.85 -30.98 -10.22
CA PRO A 828 12.20 -31.63 -11.35
C PRO A 828 13.27 -32.33 -12.19
N PRO A 829 13.04 -33.58 -12.63
CA PRO A 829 14.05 -34.32 -13.38
C PRO A 829 14.48 -33.52 -14.62
N THR A 830 15.78 -33.56 -14.95
CA THR A 830 16.35 -32.94 -16.17
C THR A 830 15.69 -33.44 -17.46
N GLY A 831 14.95 -34.56 -17.41
CA GLY A 831 14.08 -35.06 -18.48
C GLY A 831 12.63 -34.55 -18.46
N SER A 832 12.32 -33.50 -17.71
CA SER A 832 10.95 -32.96 -17.61
C SER A 832 10.48 -32.28 -18.90
N ARG A 833 9.16 -32.25 -19.10
CA ARG A 833 8.54 -31.60 -20.26
C ARG A 833 8.87 -30.11 -20.35
N ALA A 834 9.00 -29.42 -19.21
CA ALA A 834 9.42 -28.01 -19.16
C ALA A 834 10.81 -27.80 -19.79
N VAL A 835 11.79 -28.66 -19.47
CA VAL A 835 13.13 -28.59 -20.07
C VAL A 835 13.09 -28.88 -21.56
N TYR A 836 12.24 -29.82 -21.99
CA TYR A 836 12.07 -30.13 -23.41
C TYR A 836 11.54 -28.91 -24.20
N VAL A 837 10.46 -28.29 -23.74
CA VAL A 837 9.86 -27.10 -24.39
C VAL A 837 10.88 -25.97 -24.51
N LEU A 838 11.59 -25.66 -23.43
CA LEU A 838 12.61 -24.60 -23.41
C LEU A 838 13.83 -24.93 -24.27
N SER A 839 14.20 -26.21 -24.39
CA SER A 839 15.30 -26.63 -25.27
C SER A 839 14.92 -26.51 -26.75
N ARG A 840 13.69 -26.93 -27.11
CA ARG A 840 13.18 -26.84 -28.48
C ARG A 840 13.02 -25.40 -28.96
N LEU A 841 12.59 -24.50 -28.08
CA LEU A 841 12.53 -23.06 -28.37
C LEU A 841 13.91 -22.52 -28.80
N ALA A 842 14.96 -22.93 -28.08
CA ALA A 842 16.32 -22.47 -28.34
C ALA A 842 16.97 -23.10 -29.58
N GLU A 843 16.55 -24.30 -29.98
CA GLU A 843 17.02 -24.96 -31.20
C GLU A 843 16.43 -24.35 -32.49
N GLY A 844 15.30 -23.64 -32.41
CA GLY A 844 14.68 -22.95 -33.56
C GLY A 844 14.12 -23.88 -34.65
N GLY A 845 13.87 -25.16 -34.33
CA GLY A 845 13.32 -26.15 -35.25
C GLY A 845 11.85 -26.52 -34.95
N GLY A 846 11.13 -27.05 -35.95
CA GLY A 846 9.71 -27.40 -35.83
C GLY A 846 9.39 -28.25 -34.60
N TYR A 847 8.34 -27.89 -33.86
CA TYR A 847 8.00 -28.54 -32.60
C TYR A 847 7.42 -29.95 -32.82
N SER A 848 7.99 -30.93 -32.11
CA SER A 848 7.43 -32.28 -31.99
C SER A 848 6.93 -32.52 -30.56
N GLY A 849 5.84 -33.25 -30.40
CA GLY A 849 5.29 -33.56 -29.07
C GLY A 849 6.30 -34.27 -28.15
N PHE A 850 6.19 -34.03 -26.85
CA PHE A 850 7.11 -34.58 -25.85
C PHE A 850 7.04 -36.12 -25.77
N SER A 851 8.16 -36.80 -26.01
CA SER A 851 8.29 -38.26 -26.02
C SER A 851 8.84 -38.86 -24.72
N GLY A 852 9.10 -38.06 -23.68
CA GLY A 852 9.57 -38.56 -22.38
C GLY A 852 11.09 -38.50 -22.15
N GLN A 853 11.90 -38.13 -23.16
CA GLN A 853 13.35 -38.01 -23.03
C GLN A 853 13.86 -36.68 -23.59
N VAL A 854 14.83 -36.08 -22.89
CA VAL A 854 15.54 -34.87 -23.33
C VAL A 854 17.00 -35.23 -23.57
N ASN A 855 17.53 -34.91 -24.75
CA ASN A 855 18.91 -35.19 -25.10
C ASN A 855 19.85 -34.23 -24.34
N PRO A 856 20.86 -34.69 -23.57
CA PRO A 856 21.80 -33.80 -22.90
C PRO A 856 22.54 -32.83 -23.85
N VAL A 857 22.74 -33.23 -25.11
CA VAL A 857 23.37 -32.38 -26.13
C VAL A 857 22.46 -31.22 -26.55
N SER A 858 21.13 -31.43 -26.61
CA SER A 858 20.19 -30.35 -26.92
C SER A 858 20.16 -29.31 -25.80
N VAL A 859 20.28 -29.75 -24.54
CA VAL A 859 20.36 -28.85 -23.36
C VAL A 859 21.60 -27.95 -23.44
N LEU A 860 22.78 -28.48 -23.80
CA LEU A 860 24.00 -27.67 -23.94
C LEU A 860 23.91 -26.68 -25.11
N LYS A 861 23.36 -27.11 -26.25
CA LYS A 861 23.13 -26.23 -27.40
C LYS A 861 22.14 -25.11 -27.07
N ALA A 862 21.04 -25.45 -26.39
CA ALA A 862 20.04 -24.50 -25.94
C ALA A 862 20.64 -23.44 -25.01
N ARG A 863 21.49 -23.84 -24.05
CA ARG A 863 22.17 -22.90 -23.15
C ARG A 863 22.97 -21.85 -23.93
N LYS A 864 23.83 -22.30 -24.85
CA LYS A 864 24.65 -21.40 -25.68
C LYS A 864 23.79 -20.49 -26.56
N ALA A 865 22.67 -21.00 -27.07
CA ALA A 865 21.73 -20.22 -27.85
C ALA A 865 21.05 -19.11 -27.03
N TYR A 866 20.63 -19.40 -25.78
CA TYR A 866 20.09 -18.38 -24.87
C TYR A 866 21.12 -17.32 -24.48
N GLU A 867 22.37 -17.72 -24.18
CA GLU A 867 23.46 -16.78 -23.87
C GLU A 867 23.72 -15.82 -25.05
N ASN A 868 23.79 -16.35 -26.26
CA ASN A 868 23.95 -15.55 -27.48
C ASN A 868 22.74 -14.67 -27.77
N ALA A 869 21.51 -15.16 -27.51
CA ALA A 869 20.30 -14.38 -27.70
C ALA A 869 20.20 -13.24 -26.67
N LEU A 870 20.61 -13.47 -25.43
CA LEU A 870 20.63 -12.45 -24.38
C LEU A 870 21.67 -11.35 -24.67
N SER A 871 22.86 -11.71 -25.18
CA SER A 871 23.86 -10.73 -25.59
C SER A 871 23.42 -9.92 -26.81
N ALA A 872 22.85 -10.58 -27.83
CA ALA A 872 22.30 -9.89 -29.00
C ALA A 872 21.09 -9.00 -28.65
N ALA A 873 20.21 -9.48 -27.76
CA ALA A 873 19.10 -8.69 -27.28
C ALA A 873 19.59 -7.46 -26.50
N ALA A 874 20.73 -7.48 -25.82
CA ALA A 874 21.25 -6.31 -25.12
C ALA A 874 21.52 -5.11 -26.06
N GLU A 875 21.80 -5.37 -27.34
CA GLU A 875 22.13 -4.34 -28.34
C GLU A 875 20.90 -3.82 -29.12
N GLY A 876 19.88 -4.67 -29.32
CA GLY A 876 18.63 -4.29 -29.98
C GLY A 876 17.52 -4.01 -28.96
N GLY A 877 16.90 -2.83 -28.99
CA GLY A 877 15.84 -2.40 -28.05
C GLY A 877 14.51 -3.19 -28.11
N THR A 878 14.54 -4.51 -28.24
CA THR A 878 13.37 -5.41 -28.29
C THR A 878 12.96 -5.88 -26.89
N PRO A 879 11.68 -6.25 -26.68
CA PRO A 879 11.18 -6.65 -25.37
C PRO A 879 11.76 -7.97 -24.87
N ARG A 880 12.45 -7.92 -23.71
CA ARG A 880 13.33 -9.00 -23.24
C ARG A 880 12.75 -9.91 -22.17
N SER A 881 11.65 -9.51 -21.52
CA SER A 881 11.17 -10.15 -20.29
C SER A 881 10.86 -11.64 -20.44
N ALA A 882 10.18 -12.04 -21.53
CA ALA A 882 9.83 -13.42 -21.81
C ALA A 882 11.08 -14.29 -22.11
N LEU A 883 12.03 -13.77 -22.88
CA LEU A 883 13.30 -14.45 -23.19
C LEU A 883 14.14 -14.67 -21.91
N ILE A 884 14.27 -13.63 -21.09
CA ILE A 884 14.96 -13.69 -19.79
C ILE A 884 14.25 -14.68 -18.87
N GLY A 885 12.91 -14.68 -18.84
CA GLY A 885 12.12 -15.64 -18.09
C GLY A 885 12.36 -17.08 -18.52
N CYS A 886 12.37 -17.35 -19.83
CA CYS A 886 12.68 -18.66 -20.40
C CYS A 886 14.08 -19.12 -20.00
N PHE A 887 15.09 -18.24 -20.15
CA PHE A 887 16.47 -18.58 -19.82
C PHE A 887 16.67 -18.79 -18.31
N GLY A 888 16.10 -17.92 -17.48
CA GLY A 888 16.15 -18.04 -16.02
C GLY A 888 15.50 -19.33 -15.52
N LEU A 889 14.31 -19.68 -16.06
CA LEU A 889 13.66 -20.95 -15.73
C LEU A 889 14.46 -22.15 -16.26
N PHE A 890 15.04 -22.06 -17.45
CA PHE A 890 15.89 -23.11 -18.01
C PHE A 890 17.15 -23.37 -17.16
N GLN A 891 17.82 -22.31 -16.69
CA GLN A 891 18.98 -22.43 -15.79
C GLN A 891 18.57 -23.00 -14.43
N TYR A 892 17.41 -22.62 -13.91
CA TYR A 892 16.87 -23.20 -12.67
C TYR A 892 16.68 -24.72 -12.78
N LEU A 893 16.10 -25.19 -13.89
CA LEU A 893 15.80 -26.60 -14.09
C LEU A 893 17.03 -27.46 -14.44
N THR A 894 18.10 -26.86 -14.98
CA THR A 894 19.27 -27.60 -15.49
C THR A 894 20.54 -27.46 -14.64
N VAL A 895 20.70 -26.35 -13.91
CA VAL A 895 21.89 -26.04 -13.10
C VAL A 895 21.50 -25.79 -11.65
N GLY A 896 20.45 -25.01 -11.41
CA GLY A 896 19.95 -24.68 -10.07
C GLY A 896 19.70 -23.18 -9.88
N ILE A 897 19.34 -22.80 -8.66
CA ILE A 897 18.88 -21.45 -8.33
C ILE A 897 19.95 -20.37 -8.50
N ASP A 898 21.21 -20.64 -8.17
CA ASP A 898 22.29 -19.64 -8.25
C ASP A 898 22.55 -19.19 -9.69
N ALA A 899 22.48 -20.12 -10.65
CA ALA A 899 22.62 -19.80 -12.06
C ALA A 899 21.43 -18.99 -12.58
N ALA A 900 20.21 -19.30 -12.13
CA ALA A 900 19.03 -18.52 -12.49
C ALA A 900 19.07 -17.10 -11.88
N ASP A 901 19.48 -16.97 -10.61
CA ASP A 901 19.61 -15.71 -9.88
C ASP A 901 20.63 -14.77 -10.58
N ALA A 902 21.75 -15.32 -11.06
CA ALA A 902 22.74 -14.57 -11.83
C ALA A 902 22.16 -14.00 -13.13
N VAL A 903 21.40 -14.79 -13.89
CA VAL A 903 20.74 -14.34 -15.13
C VAL A 903 19.78 -13.18 -14.89
N PHE A 904 18.93 -13.29 -13.86
CA PHE A 904 17.98 -12.21 -13.54
C PHE A 904 18.68 -10.96 -13.02
N THR A 905 19.76 -11.11 -12.25
CA THR A 905 20.54 -9.97 -11.72
C THR A 905 21.25 -9.23 -12.85
N GLU A 906 21.94 -9.95 -13.74
CA GLU A 906 22.59 -9.39 -14.93
C GLU A 906 21.58 -8.67 -15.84
N ALA A 907 20.41 -9.26 -16.05
CA ALA A 907 19.34 -8.63 -16.83
C ALA A 907 18.83 -7.33 -16.18
N ARG A 908 18.66 -7.29 -14.86
CA ARG A 908 18.19 -6.11 -14.13
C ARG A 908 19.20 -4.96 -14.16
N GLU A 909 20.50 -5.28 -14.11
CA GLU A 909 21.59 -4.29 -14.22
C GLU A 909 21.68 -3.69 -15.63
N ARG A 910 21.45 -4.50 -16.67
CA ARG A 910 21.46 -4.01 -18.07
C ARG A 910 20.24 -3.17 -18.43
N LEU A 911 19.12 -3.36 -17.75
CA LEU A 911 17.89 -2.58 -17.94
C LEU A 911 17.90 -1.24 -17.14
N THR A 912 19.07 -0.62 -16.91
CA THR A 912 19.18 0.69 -16.24
C THR A 912 18.49 1.80 -17.03
N PRO A 913 17.87 2.78 -16.35
CA PRO A 913 17.11 3.83 -17.01
C PRO A 913 18.03 4.65 -17.92
N GLY A 914 17.68 4.74 -19.21
CA GLY A 914 18.15 5.85 -20.03
C GLY A 914 17.72 7.15 -19.36
N THR A 915 18.58 8.17 -19.37
CA THR A 915 18.28 9.51 -18.84
C THR A 915 16.90 9.98 -19.32
N ALA A 916 15.94 10.03 -18.41
CA ALA A 916 14.57 10.42 -18.70
C ALA A 916 14.54 11.83 -19.32
N THR A 917 14.10 11.94 -20.58
CA THR A 917 13.60 13.19 -21.12
C THR A 917 12.29 13.51 -20.41
N ALA A 918 12.22 14.68 -19.78
CA ALA A 918 11.16 15.15 -18.89
C ALA A 918 9.80 15.45 -19.56
N THR A 919 9.34 14.63 -20.49
CA THR A 919 8.02 14.74 -21.14
C THR A 919 7.16 13.55 -20.71
N GLY A 920 6.53 13.68 -19.55
CA GLY A 920 5.81 12.60 -18.86
C GLY A 920 4.40 12.34 -19.36
N THR A 921 4.25 11.66 -20.50
CA THR A 921 2.89 11.28 -20.96
C THR A 921 2.75 9.84 -21.46
N GLU A 922 3.84 9.11 -21.70
CA GLU A 922 3.77 7.67 -22.03
C GLU A 922 4.57 6.85 -21.00
N PRO A 923 4.00 5.75 -20.45
CA PRO A 923 4.74 4.86 -19.59
C PRO A 923 5.90 4.28 -20.39
N ASP A 924 7.13 4.61 -19.98
CA ASP A 924 8.33 4.11 -20.63
C ASP A 924 8.24 2.57 -20.74
N PRO A 925 8.19 2.00 -21.96
CA PRO A 925 8.05 0.55 -22.15
C PRO A 925 9.16 -0.23 -21.43
N SER A 926 10.32 0.40 -21.21
CA SER A 926 11.43 -0.16 -20.43
C SER A 926 11.05 -0.44 -18.97
N LEU A 927 10.17 0.36 -18.35
CA LEU A 927 9.73 0.17 -16.97
C LEU A 927 8.84 -1.06 -16.82
N ARG A 928 7.96 -1.32 -17.79
CA ARG A 928 7.09 -2.51 -17.82
C ARG A 928 7.90 -3.79 -18.01
N GLU A 929 8.86 -3.76 -18.92
CA GLU A 929 9.77 -4.89 -19.11
C GLU A 929 10.57 -5.18 -17.85
N ARG A 930 11.08 -4.13 -17.19
CA ARG A 930 11.79 -4.26 -15.92
C ARG A 930 10.92 -4.85 -14.82
N GLU A 931 9.68 -4.40 -14.71
CA GLU A 931 8.70 -4.93 -13.77
C GLU A 931 8.46 -6.42 -14.03
N ALA A 932 8.20 -6.81 -15.28
CA ALA A 932 7.99 -8.20 -15.66
C ALA A 932 9.20 -9.09 -15.29
N VAL A 933 10.43 -8.63 -15.56
CA VAL A 933 11.67 -9.36 -15.17
C VAL A 933 11.78 -9.50 -13.65
N CYS A 934 11.49 -8.44 -12.88
CA CYS A 934 11.54 -8.49 -11.42
C CYS A 934 10.47 -9.43 -10.84
N VAL A 935 9.25 -9.39 -11.39
CA VAL A 935 8.15 -10.28 -11.00
C VAL A 935 8.51 -11.74 -11.25
N LEU A 936 9.07 -12.06 -12.42
CA LEU A 936 9.54 -13.42 -12.77
C LEU A 936 10.66 -13.90 -11.83
N HIS A 937 11.64 -13.04 -11.55
CA HIS A 937 12.75 -13.33 -10.65
C HIS A 937 12.26 -13.68 -9.24
N VAL A 938 11.42 -12.82 -8.67
CA VAL A 938 10.86 -12.99 -7.32
C VAL A 938 9.95 -14.21 -7.25
N ALA A 939 9.10 -14.44 -8.26
CA ALA A 939 8.22 -15.61 -8.32
C ALA A 939 9.02 -16.93 -8.29
N LEU A 940 10.13 -16.99 -9.03
CA LEU A 940 11.04 -18.15 -9.04
C LEU A 940 11.71 -18.37 -7.68
N LEU A 941 12.26 -17.31 -7.08
CA LEU A 941 12.85 -17.39 -5.74
C LEU A 941 11.82 -17.83 -4.69
N ARG A 942 10.56 -17.38 -4.79
CA ARG A 942 9.47 -17.79 -3.92
C ARG A 942 9.13 -19.27 -4.09
N LEU A 943 9.02 -19.77 -5.32
CA LEU A 943 8.82 -21.21 -5.58
C LEU A 943 9.97 -22.05 -5.02
N HIS A 944 11.21 -21.62 -5.20
CA HIS A 944 12.36 -22.34 -4.68
C HIS A 944 12.37 -22.36 -3.14
N SER A 945 11.98 -21.24 -2.51
CA SER A 945 11.85 -21.14 -1.05
C SER A 945 10.73 -21.99 -0.44
N SER A 946 9.70 -22.35 -1.22
CA SER A 946 8.62 -23.24 -0.75
C SER A 946 8.97 -24.72 -0.90
N THR A 947 9.85 -25.05 -1.86
CA THR A 947 10.22 -26.43 -2.21
C THR A 947 11.53 -26.89 -1.56
N SER A 948 12.44 -25.98 -1.23
CA SER A 948 13.77 -26.28 -0.70
C SER A 948 14.22 -25.33 0.43
N ALA A 949 15.27 -25.70 1.15
CA ALA A 949 15.85 -24.85 2.19
C ALA A 949 16.65 -23.71 1.54
N PHE A 950 16.08 -22.50 1.51
CA PHE A 950 16.67 -21.33 0.85
C PHE A 950 16.75 -20.11 1.80
N PRO A 951 17.88 -19.37 1.82
CA PRO A 951 18.00 -18.15 2.63
C PRO A 951 17.03 -17.06 2.18
N LEU A 952 16.11 -16.68 3.05
CA LEU A 952 15.11 -15.64 2.79
C LEU A 952 15.73 -14.25 2.60
N SER A 953 16.97 -14.03 3.07
CA SER A 953 17.69 -12.78 2.86
C SER A 953 17.80 -12.47 1.36
N ARG A 954 18.04 -13.47 0.51
CA ARG A 954 18.13 -13.28 -0.95
C ARG A 954 16.80 -12.86 -1.57
N LEU A 955 15.71 -13.54 -1.23
CA LEU A 955 14.36 -13.17 -1.67
C LEU A 955 13.99 -11.75 -1.20
N ARG A 956 14.31 -11.40 0.04
CA ARG A 956 14.09 -10.06 0.58
C ARG A 956 14.90 -8.99 -0.15
N MET A 957 16.19 -9.23 -0.39
CA MET A 957 17.04 -8.29 -1.11
C MET A 957 16.51 -8.04 -2.52
N ALA A 958 16.20 -9.12 -3.26
CA ALA A 958 15.62 -9.02 -4.60
C ALA A 958 14.32 -8.16 -4.60
N LEU A 959 13.43 -8.39 -3.63
CA LEU A 959 12.20 -7.60 -3.45
C LEU A 959 12.48 -6.13 -3.11
N THR A 960 13.34 -5.86 -2.12
CA THR A 960 13.61 -4.49 -1.69
C THR A 960 14.32 -3.68 -2.76
N ASP A 961 15.20 -4.31 -3.54
CA ASP A 961 15.91 -3.65 -4.65
C ASP A 961 14.98 -3.40 -5.83
N ALA A 962 14.06 -4.31 -6.13
CA ALA A 962 13.04 -4.10 -7.16
C ALA A 962 12.06 -2.97 -6.76
N LEU A 963 11.55 -2.98 -5.53
CA LEU A 963 10.56 -2.01 -5.04
C LEU A 963 11.11 -0.59 -4.85
N ARG A 964 12.42 -0.42 -4.61
CA ARG A 964 13.06 0.91 -4.62
C ARG A 964 13.01 1.58 -5.99
N LEU A 965 13.04 0.78 -7.06
CA LEU A 965 13.03 1.25 -8.44
C LEU A 965 11.63 1.27 -9.05
N LEU A 966 10.74 0.38 -8.58
CA LEU A 966 9.38 0.18 -9.09
C LEU A 966 8.36 0.27 -7.95
N PRO A 967 8.19 1.46 -7.32
CA PRO A 967 7.30 1.64 -6.18
C PRO A 967 5.81 1.52 -6.53
N CYS A 968 5.45 1.59 -7.82
CA CYS A 968 4.07 1.51 -8.29
C CYS A 968 3.59 0.08 -8.57
N SER A 969 4.48 -0.92 -8.53
CA SER A 969 4.12 -2.31 -8.84
C SER A 969 3.35 -2.97 -7.70
N ALA A 970 2.03 -3.09 -7.86
CA ALA A 970 1.17 -3.77 -6.88
C ALA A 970 1.59 -5.25 -6.69
N THR A 971 1.96 -5.94 -7.78
CA THR A 971 2.38 -7.35 -7.76
C THR A 971 3.62 -7.57 -6.90
N LEU A 972 4.64 -6.72 -7.02
CA LEU A 972 5.85 -6.80 -6.20
C LEU A 972 5.56 -6.51 -4.72
N TRP A 973 4.67 -5.55 -4.43
CA TRP A 973 4.24 -5.28 -3.06
C TRP A 973 3.47 -6.46 -2.44
N HIS A 974 2.64 -7.16 -3.21
CA HIS A 974 1.99 -8.39 -2.75
C HIS A 974 3.00 -9.47 -2.39
N PHE A 975 4.00 -9.72 -3.23
CA PHE A 975 5.07 -10.66 -2.90
C PHE A 975 5.85 -10.25 -1.65
N TYR A 976 6.10 -8.96 -1.46
CA TYR A 976 6.73 -8.45 -0.25
C TYR A 976 5.88 -8.70 1.01
N LEU A 977 4.58 -8.39 0.96
CA LEU A 977 3.66 -8.64 2.08
C LEU A 977 3.57 -10.14 2.43
N LEU A 978 3.48 -11.02 1.43
CA LEU A 978 3.43 -12.47 1.66
C LEU A 978 4.75 -13.02 2.22
N THR A 979 5.87 -12.42 1.85
CA THR A 979 7.18 -12.81 2.37
C THR A 979 7.37 -12.33 3.80
N GLU A 980 6.97 -11.10 4.12
CA GLU A 980 7.11 -10.53 5.46
C GLU A 980 6.05 -11.04 6.44
N SER A 981 4.82 -11.37 6.01
CA SER A 981 3.76 -11.89 6.89
C SER A 981 4.14 -13.21 7.58
N ARG A 982 5.01 -14.00 6.95
CA ARG A 982 5.55 -15.25 7.50
C ARG A 982 6.56 -15.03 8.64
N TYR A 983 7.01 -13.79 8.89
CA TYR A 983 8.06 -13.48 9.87
C TYR A 983 7.71 -12.28 10.77
N HIS A 984 8.08 -12.36 12.04
CA HIS A 984 7.73 -11.36 13.05
C HIS A 984 8.65 -10.11 13.06
N SER A 985 9.35 -9.80 11.95
CA SER A 985 10.35 -8.72 11.87
C SER A 985 9.75 -7.38 11.39
N ALA A 986 8.70 -6.90 12.06
CA ALA A 986 7.99 -5.69 11.64
C ALA A 986 8.86 -4.42 11.61
N GLY A 987 9.86 -4.29 12.48
CA GLY A 987 10.75 -3.12 12.50
C GLY A 987 11.49 -2.89 11.19
N ARG A 988 11.96 -3.96 10.53
CA ARG A 988 12.62 -3.87 9.22
C ARG A 988 11.64 -3.44 8.14
N ALA A 989 10.47 -4.07 8.09
CA ALA A 989 9.46 -3.76 7.11
C ALA A 989 8.99 -2.30 7.22
N ARG A 990 8.77 -1.83 8.45
CA ARG A 990 8.43 -0.42 8.76
C ARG A 990 9.48 0.56 8.24
N ARG A 991 10.78 0.29 8.46
CA ARG A 991 11.87 1.14 7.94
C ARG A 991 11.87 1.17 6.41
N PHE A 992 11.68 0.02 5.78
CA PHE A 992 11.65 -0.07 4.32
C PHE A 992 10.46 0.71 3.72
N PHE A 993 9.24 0.49 4.23
CA PHE A 993 8.06 1.24 3.81
C PHE A 993 8.27 2.75 3.97
N HIS A 994 8.81 3.19 5.11
CA HIS A 994 9.07 4.60 5.37
C HIS A 994 10.08 5.19 4.37
N THR A 995 11.17 4.49 4.06
CA THR A 995 12.17 4.95 3.08
C THR A 995 11.57 5.08 1.68
N VAL A 996 10.79 4.09 1.24
CA VAL A 996 10.18 4.10 -0.10
C VAL A 996 9.06 5.14 -0.18
N ALA A 997 8.20 5.26 0.83
CA ALA A 997 7.12 6.23 0.86
C ALA A 997 7.63 7.68 0.88
N ARG A 998 8.69 7.98 1.64
CA ARG A 998 9.26 9.34 1.70
C ARG A 998 9.88 9.79 0.37
N GLY A 999 10.40 8.86 -0.42
CA GLY A 999 11.08 9.15 -1.69
C GLY A 999 10.16 9.22 -2.90
N ASN A 1000 8.88 8.87 -2.78
CA ASN A 1000 7.94 8.73 -3.90
C ASN A 1000 6.69 9.56 -3.68
N GLN A 1001 6.14 10.11 -4.78
CA GLN A 1001 4.89 10.87 -4.73
C GLN A 1001 3.64 9.96 -4.78
N THR A 1002 3.82 8.67 -5.08
CA THR A 1002 2.71 7.76 -5.35
C THR A 1002 2.03 7.24 -4.08
N ILE A 1003 0.70 7.08 -4.15
CA ILE A 1003 -0.08 6.57 -3.00
C ILE A 1003 0.09 5.05 -2.75
N ILE A 1004 0.55 4.28 -3.75
CA ILE A 1004 0.62 2.81 -3.68
C ILE A 1004 1.46 2.29 -2.50
N PRO A 1005 2.71 2.75 -2.27
CA PRO A 1005 3.50 2.34 -1.11
C PRO A 1005 2.81 2.60 0.24
N HIS A 1006 2.06 3.70 0.36
CA HIS A 1006 1.30 4.03 1.56
C HIS A 1006 0.16 3.03 1.80
N LEU A 1007 -0.63 2.73 0.76
CA LEU A 1007 -1.71 1.75 0.84
C LEU A 1007 -1.19 0.37 1.29
N PHE A 1008 -0.11 -0.11 0.69
CA PHE A 1008 0.49 -1.39 1.07
C PHE A 1008 1.11 -1.36 2.49
N SER A 1009 1.66 -0.23 2.93
CA SER A 1009 2.15 -0.09 4.31
C SER A 1009 1.03 -0.18 5.35
N ILE A 1010 -0.14 0.41 5.06
CA ILE A 1010 -1.34 0.36 5.89
C ILE A 1010 -1.86 -1.07 5.93
N THR A 1011 -2.02 -1.70 4.77
CA THR A 1011 -2.49 -3.09 4.65
C THR A 1011 -1.57 -4.07 5.40
N ALA A 1012 -0.25 -3.85 5.37
CA ALA A 1012 0.70 -4.66 6.13
C ALA A 1012 0.42 -4.67 7.64
N GLU A 1013 0.28 -3.48 8.23
CA GLU A 1013 0.01 -3.34 9.66
C GLU A 1013 -1.42 -3.78 10.02
N GLN A 1014 -2.41 -3.57 9.14
CA GLN A 1014 -3.77 -4.08 9.32
C GLN A 1014 -3.82 -5.61 9.34
N ARG A 1015 -3.18 -6.29 8.38
CA ARG A 1015 -3.09 -7.77 8.38
C ARG A 1015 -2.40 -8.28 9.63
N ARG A 1016 -1.35 -7.59 10.09
CA ARG A 1016 -0.67 -7.91 11.34
C ARG A 1016 -1.60 -7.76 12.56
N LYS A 1017 -2.41 -6.70 12.58
CA LYS A 1017 -3.43 -6.51 13.61
C LYS A 1017 -4.43 -7.66 13.62
N GLN A 1018 -5.01 -7.98 12.47
CA GLN A 1018 -6.01 -9.04 12.33
C GLN A 1018 -5.47 -10.39 12.81
N HIS A 1019 -4.21 -10.71 12.47
CA HIS A 1019 -3.55 -11.92 12.95
C HIS A 1019 -3.33 -11.90 14.47
N LEU A 1020 -2.96 -10.77 15.06
CA LEU A 1020 -2.81 -10.67 16.51
C LEU A 1020 -4.16 -10.84 17.22
N ASP A 1021 -5.20 -10.15 16.73
CA ASP A 1021 -6.55 -10.19 17.28
C ASP A 1021 -7.18 -11.60 17.14
N SER A 1022 -6.87 -12.34 16.07
CA SER A 1022 -7.33 -13.73 15.90
C SER A 1022 -6.65 -14.67 16.91
N VAL A 1023 -5.34 -14.53 17.11
CA VAL A 1023 -4.58 -15.33 18.09
C VAL A 1023 -5.05 -15.05 19.52
N ILE A 1024 -5.30 -13.78 19.88
CA ILE A 1024 -5.82 -13.40 21.20
C ILE A 1024 -7.21 -14.01 21.45
N ARG A 1025 -8.09 -13.96 20.45
CA ARG A 1025 -9.46 -14.51 20.55
C ARG A 1025 -9.50 -16.03 20.72
N LEU A 1026 -8.49 -16.76 20.26
CA LEU A 1026 -8.41 -18.22 20.38
C LEU A 1026 -8.05 -18.70 21.79
N GLY A 1027 -7.82 -17.80 22.76
CA GLY A 1027 -7.68 -18.15 24.18
C GLY A 1027 -6.53 -19.10 24.50
N LEU A 1028 -5.53 -19.19 23.61
CA LEU A 1028 -4.35 -20.04 23.83
C LEU A 1028 -3.64 -19.60 25.12
N PRO A 1029 -3.16 -20.53 25.96
CA PRO A 1029 -2.51 -20.20 27.22
C PRO A 1029 -1.35 -19.23 26.96
N ALA A 1030 -1.31 -18.14 27.74
CA ALA A 1030 -0.36 -17.03 27.59
C ALA A 1030 1.12 -17.45 27.53
N ASP A 1031 1.44 -18.66 28.01
CA ASP A 1031 2.78 -19.25 28.00
C ASP A 1031 3.22 -19.84 26.64
N ALA A 1032 2.29 -20.05 25.69
CA ALA A 1032 2.57 -20.67 24.39
C ALA A 1032 2.82 -19.68 23.24
N LEU A 1033 2.61 -18.37 23.45
CA LEU A 1033 2.73 -17.35 22.43
C LEU A 1033 3.97 -16.45 22.69
N PRO A 1034 5.02 -16.53 21.87
CA PRO A 1034 6.09 -15.53 21.88
C PRO A 1034 5.67 -14.23 21.16
N VAL A 1035 4.41 -13.81 21.29
CA VAL A 1035 3.87 -12.66 20.54
C VAL A 1035 3.61 -11.51 21.50
N ILE A 1036 4.41 -10.46 21.25
CA ILE A 1036 4.48 -9.16 21.91
C ILE A 1036 3.07 -8.59 22.17
N PRO A 1037 2.75 -8.10 23.39
CA PRO A 1037 1.64 -7.19 23.57
C PRO A 1037 2.01 -5.85 22.91
N GLU A 1038 1.80 -5.71 21.60
CA GLU A 1038 1.99 -4.43 20.90
C GLU A 1038 0.83 -3.47 21.25
N THR A 1039 0.85 -2.96 22.48
CA THR A 1039 0.08 -1.77 22.85
C THR A 1039 0.51 -0.64 21.91
N GLY A 1040 -0.42 -0.16 21.07
CA GLY A 1040 -0.17 0.97 20.15
C GLY A 1040 -0.18 0.66 18.64
N LEU A 1041 -0.35 -0.59 18.20
CA LEU A 1041 -0.45 -0.88 16.75
C LEU A 1041 -1.65 -0.18 16.09
N SER A 1042 -2.77 -0.04 16.80
CA SER A 1042 -3.89 0.79 16.35
C SER A 1042 -3.48 2.25 16.13
N ASN A 1043 -2.72 2.84 17.05
CA ASN A 1043 -2.22 4.22 16.91
C ASN A 1043 -1.23 4.35 15.74
N ARG A 1044 -0.42 3.31 15.50
CA ARG A 1044 0.48 3.28 14.35
C ARG A 1044 -0.30 3.28 13.03
N ILE A 1045 -1.30 2.42 12.88
CA ILE A 1045 -2.14 2.40 11.68
C ILE A 1045 -2.83 3.76 11.49
N ARG A 1046 -3.36 4.37 12.56
CA ARG A 1046 -3.90 5.75 12.52
C ARG A 1046 -2.86 6.74 11.99
N SER A 1047 -1.63 6.70 12.53
CA SER A 1047 -0.56 7.60 12.07
C SER A 1047 -0.21 7.40 10.60
N LEU A 1048 -0.28 6.17 10.08
CA LEU A 1048 -0.03 5.87 8.67
C LEU A 1048 -1.14 6.45 7.78
N PHE A 1049 -2.41 6.36 8.21
CA PHE A 1049 -3.51 7.02 7.51
C PHE A 1049 -3.35 8.54 7.49
N GLU A 1050 -3.04 9.18 8.63
CA GLU A 1050 -2.84 10.63 8.68
C GLU A 1050 -1.68 11.09 7.79
N VAL A 1051 -0.57 10.35 7.77
CA VAL A 1051 0.56 10.63 6.87
C VAL A 1051 0.16 10.47 5.40
N ALA A 1052 -0.59 9.43 5.06
CA ALA A 1052 -1.02 9.19 3.68
C ALA A 1052 -2.00 10.27 3.20
N VAL A 1053 -2.98 10.63 4.02
CA VAL A 1053 -3.98 11.67 3.73
C VAL A 1053 -3.36 13.06 3.64
N ALA A 1054 -2.26 13.33 4.33
CA ALA A 1054 -1.55 14.61 4.24
C ALA A 1054 -0.83 14.81 2.89
N THR A 1055 -0.71 13.78 2.05
CA THR A 1055 -0.15 13.90 0.70
C THR A 1055 -1.21 14.33 -0.31
N GLU A 1056 -0.84 15.08 -1.36
CA GLU A 1056 -1.77 15.51 -2.41
C GLU A 1056 -2.44 14.32 -3.10
N GLU A 1057 -1.71 13.25 -3.41
CA GLU A 1057 -2.30 12.06 -4.02
C GLU A 1057 -3.22 11.29 -3.05
N GLY A 1058 -2.86 11.20 -1.77
CA GLY A 1058 -3.64 10.48 -0.77
C GLY A 1058 -4.92 11.20 -0.37
N ALA A 1059 -4.90 12.52 -0.26
CA ALA A 1059 -6.09 13.34 0.00
C ALA A 1059 -7.18 13.09 -1.05
N HIS A 1060 -6.79 12.90 -2.32
CA HIS A 1060 -7.71 12.69 -3.44
C HIS A 1060 -7.96 11.20 -3.77
N CYS A 1061 -7.63 10.27 -2.88
CA CYS A 1061 -7.81 8.83 -3.09
C CYS A 1061 -9.05 8.31 -2.35
N PRO A 1062 -10.17 8.01 -3.03
CA PRO A 1062 -11.37 7.48 -2.38
C PRO A 1062 -11.11 6.20 -1.59
N LEU A 1063 -10.36 5.23 -2.17
CA LEU A 1063 -10.03 3.97 -1.50
C LEU A 1063 -9.36 4.17 -0.13
N LEU A 1064 -8.44 5.14 -0.01
CA LEU A 1064 -7.74 5.43 1.24
C LEU A 1064 -8.72 5.88 2.34
N TRP A 1065 -9.65 6.79 2.01
CA TRP A 1065 -10.65 7.28 2.94
C TRP A 1065 -11.62 6.19 3.38
N ARG A 1066 -12.09 5.36 2.44
CA ARG A 1066 -12.94 4.20 2.72
C ARG A 1066 -12.26 3.25 3.72
N MET A 1067 -10.99 2.93 3.48
CA MET A 1067 -10.18 2.11 4.40
C MET A 1067 -10.01 2.77 5.77
N TYR A 1068 -9.81 4.09 5.83
CA TYR A 1068 -9.60 4.81 7.09
C TYR A 1068 -10.87 4.83 7.94
N MET A 1069 -12.02 5.16 7.36
CA MET A 1069 -13.32 5.12 8.04
C MET A 1069 -13.61 3.73 8.60
N ASN A 1070 -13.50 2.70 7.75
CA ASN A 1070 -13.75 1.32 8.16
C ASN A 1070 -12.83 0.90 9.32
N PHE A 1071 -11.54 1.25 9.25
CA PHE A 1071 -10.58 0.93 10.31
C PHE A 1071 -10.92 1.59 11.66
N MET A 1072 -11.37 2.85 11.65
CA MET A 1072 -11.73 3.56 12.88
C MET A 1072 -12.96 2.95 13.54
N VAL A 1073 -13.98 2.62 12.74
CA VAL A 1073 -15.22 2.00 13.24
C VAL A 1073 -14.97 0.58 13.74
N CYS A 1074 -14.20 -0.24 13.00
CA CYS A 1074 -13.82 -1.59 13.46
C CYS A 1074 -13.01 -1.59 14.77
N ASN A 1075 -12.36 -0.46 15.11
CA ASN A 1075 -11.64 -0.30 16.38
C ASN A 1075 -12.53 0.18 17.55
N GLY A 1076 -13.82 0.42 17.32
CA GLY A 1076 -14.76 0.92 18.33
C GLY A 1076 -14.81 2.46 18.46
N ASP A 1077 -14.06 3.21 17.63
CA ASP A 1077 -14.05 4.69 17.67
C ASP A 1077 -15.03 5.28 16.63
N THR A 1078 -16.33 5.03 16.78
CA THR A 1078 -17.36 5.47 15.81
C THR A 1078 -17.40 6.99 15.60
N GLU A 1079 -17.33 7.76 16.69
CA GLU A 1079 -17.32 9.24 16.67
C GLU A 1079 -16.17 9.80 15.82
N ARG A 1080 -14.97 9.23 15.98
CA ARG A 1080 -13.82 9.63 15.16
C ARG A 1080 -13.96 9.16 13.73
N GLY A 1081 -14.48 7.95 13.49
CA GLY A 1081 -14.82 7.48 12.15
C GLY A 1081 -15.72 8.47 11.41
N ARG A 1082 -16.71 9.04 12.11
CA ARG A 1082 -17.58 10.08 11.56
C ARG A 1082 -16.84 11.40 11.31
N GLY A 1083 -15.94 11.82 12.21
CA GLY A 1083 -15.05 12.95 11.95
C GLY A 1083 -14.19 12.76 10.67
N ILE A 1084 -13.69 11.54 10.45
CA ILE A 1084 -12.96 11.17 9.24
C ILE A 1084 -13.86 11.21 8.00
N PHE A 1085 -15.13 10.81 8.10
CA PHE A 1085 -16.09 10.95 7.00
C PHE A 1085 -16.21 12.40 6.52
N TYR A 1086 -16.46 13.37 7.40
CA TYR A 1086 -16.55 14.77 6.98
C TYR A 1086 -15.21 15.33 6.47
N LYS A 1087 -14.08 14.86 7.02
CA LYS A 1087 -12.75 15.19 6.49
C LYS A 1087 -12.55 14.62 5.08
N ALA A 1088 -13.06 13.42 4.81
CA ALA A 1088 -13.07 12.83 3.48
C ALA A 1088 -13.92 13.67 2.52
N LEU A 1089 -15.11 14.11 2.94
CA LEU A 1089 -15.97 14.97 2.11
C LEU A 1089 -15.30 16.28 1.71
N GLN A 1090 -14.40 16.83 2.52
CA GLN A 1090 -13.63 18.04 2.16
C GLN A 1090 -12.61 17.81 1.04
N ASN A 1091 -12.25 16.56 0.73
CA ASN A 1091 -11.21 16.22 -0.25
C ASN A 1091 -11.73 15.36 -1.42
N VAL A 1092 -12.70 14.48 -1.17
CA VAL A 1092 -13.31 13.57 -2.15
C VAL A 1092 -14.86 13.66 -2.16
N PRO A 1093 -15.46 14.86 -2.24
CA PRO A 1093 -16.91 15.03 -2.14
C PRO A 1093 -17.71 14.32 -3.24
N TRP A 1094 -17.08 14.04 -4.39
CA TRP A 1094 -17.72 13.42 -5.55
C TRP A 1094 -17.89 11.90 -5.44
N ALA A 1095 -17.18 11.26 -4.51
CA ALA A 1095 -17.12 9.80 -4.45
C ALA A 1095 -18.34 9.23 -3.71
N LYS A 1096 -19.38 8.84 -4.45
CA LYS A 1096 -20.61 8.24 -3.90
C LYS A 1096 -20.33 7.06 -2.97
N CYS A 1097 -19.31 6.26 -3.27
CA CYS A 1097 -18.91 5.11 -2.45
C CYS A 1097 -18.56 5.47 -0.99
N VAL A 1098 -18.08 6.68 -0.72
CA VAL A 1098 -17.79 7.19 0.64
C VAL A 1098 -19.08 7.40 1.44
N TYR A 1099 -20.14 7.90 0.79
CA TYR A 1099 -21.46 8.07 1.41
C TYR A 1099 -22.14 6.73 1.67
N MET A 1100 -22.02 5.79 0.72
CA MET A 1100 -22.55 4.43 0.88
C MET A 1100 -21.88 3.68 2.04
N ASP A 1101 -20.55 3.83 2.16
CA ASP A 1101 -19.82 3.30 3.31
C ASP A 1101 -20.27 3.98 4.61
N ALA A 1102 -20.56 5.29 4.60
CA ALA A 1102 -21.07 6.00 5.78
C ALA A 1102 -22.44 5.50 6.24
N VAL A 1103 -23.37 5.22 5.32
CA VAL A 1103 -24.67 4.59 5.64
C VAL A 1103 -24.47 3.22 6.31
N ARG A 1104 -23.52 2.41 5.81
CA ARG A 1104 -23.19 1.10 6.40
C ARG A 1104 -22.54 1.21 7.78
N LEU A 1105 -21.70 2.21 7.98
CA LEU A 1105 -20.89 2.37 9.20
C LEU A 1105 -21.59 3.17 10.31
N PHE A 1106 -22.50 4.08 9.95
CA PHE A 1106 -23.21 4.98 10.86
C PHE A 1106 -24.73 4.96 10.60
N PRO A 1107 -25.41 3.83 10.85
CA PRO A 1107 -26.81 3.64 10.48
C PRO A 1107 -27.79 4.60 11.17
N ASP A 1108 -27.39 5.24 12.27
CA ASP A 1108 -28.25 6.16 13.04
C ASP A 1108 -28.55 7.49 12.31
N ARG A 1109 -27.80 7.80 11.24
CA ARG A 1109 -27.85 9.10 10.54
C ARG A 1109 -28.06 8.96 9.03
N VAL A 1110 -28.71 7.88 8.59
CA VAL A 1110 -28.92 7.60 7.16
C VAL A 1110 -29.52 8.80 6.43
N GLN A 1111 -30.56 9.42 6.97
CA GLN A 1111 -31.22 10.58 6.34
C GLN A 1111 -30.24 11.73 6.08
N GLU A 1112 -29.36 12.05 7.03
CA GLU A 1112 -28.34 13.09 6.87
C GLU A 1112 -27.45 12.81 5.65
N PHE A 1113 -27.06 11.55 5.43
CA PHE A 1113 -26.20 11.18 4.30
C PHE A 1113 -26.96 11.17 2.97
N LEU A 1114 -28.25 10.82 2.97
CA LEU A 1114 -29.12 10.92 1.80
C LEU A 1114 -29.35 12.37 1.41
N ASP A 1115 -29.63 13.24 2.38
CA ASP A 1115 -29.78 14.68 2.16
C ASP A 1115 -28.51 15.28 1.56
N LEU A 1116 -27.32 14.87 2.04
CA LEU A 1116 -26.04 15.27 1.47
C LEU A 1116 -25.82 14.75 0.03
N LEU A 1117 -26.23 13.52 -0.27
CA LEU A 1117 -26.18 12.98 -1.64
C LEU A 1117 -27.03 13.84 -2.58
N VAL A 1118 -28.25 14.20 -2.15
CA VAL A 1118 -29.16 15.07 -2.90
C VAL A 1118 -28.60 16.48 -3.04
N GLU A 1119 -28.12 17.09 -1.96
CA GLU A 1119 -27.53 18.44 -1.97
C GLU A 1119 -26.35 18.55 -2.95
N LYS A 1120 -25.53 17.50 -3.06
CA LYS A 1120 -24.37 17.46 -3.95
C LYS A 1120 -24.68 16.92 -5.35
N GLU A 1121 -25.94 16.61 -5.64
CA GLU A 1121 -26.40 16.05 -6.91
C GLU A 1121 -25.69 14.74 -7.26
N LEU A 1122 -25.36 13.94 -6.25
CA LEU A 1122 -24.85 12.59 -6.41
C LEU A 1122 -26.03 11.66 -6.70
N ARG A 1123 -25.81 10.67 -7.56
CA ARG A 1123 -26.91 9.83 -8.06
C ARG A 1123 -27.52 9.01 -6.92
N LEU A 1124 -28.77 9.27 -6.60
CA LEU A 1124 -29.61 8.48 -5.71
C LEU A 1124 -30.65 7.74 -6.56
N ARG A 1125 -30.75 6.41 -6.45
CA ARG A 1125 -31.64 5.57 -7.30
C ARG A 1125 -32.91 5.12 -6.58
N ALA A 1126 -32.88 5.10 -5.26
CA ALA A 1126 -34.04 4.83 -4.43
C ALA A 1126 -34.10 5.90 -3.33
N PRO A 1127 -34.98 6.90 -3.44
CA PRO A 1127 -35.34 7.76 -2.31
C PRO A 1127 -35.82 6.91 -1.13
N MET A 1128 -35.64 7.40 0.10
CA MET A 1128 -36.03 6.62 1.29
C MET A 1128 -37.54 6.42 1.32
N GLU A 1129 -38.31 7.41 0.84
CA GLU A 1129 -39.76 7.39 0.73
C GLU A 1129 -40.25 6.26 -0.18
N GLU A 1130 -39.54 5.99 -1.28
CA GLU A 1130 -39.87 4.89 -2.19
C GLU A 1130 -39.62 3.54 -1.52
N VAL A 1131 -38.52 3.40 -0.77
CA VAL A 1131 -38.25 2.16 -0.02
C VAL A 1131 -39.30 1.91 1.06
N GLU A 1132 -39.87 2.96 1.64
CA GLU A 1132 -40.99 2.83 2.59
C GLU A 1132 -42.25 2.29 1.90
N ILE A 1133 -42.57 2.75 0.70
CA ILE A 1133 -43.69 2.22 -0.10
C ILE A 1133 -43.47 0.74 -0.43
N LEU A 1134 -42.27 0.37 -0.91
CA LEU A 1134 -41.91 -1.01 -1.22
C LEU A 1134 -41.94 -1.96 0.00
N LEU A 1135 -41.89 -1.42 1.22
CA LEU A 1135 -42.03 -2.20 2.45
C LEU A 1135 -43.51 -2.43 2.85
N GLU A 1136 -44.39 -1.53 2.43
CA GLU A 1136 -45.84 -1.57 2.69
C GLU A 1136 -46.59 -2.50 1.73
N GLU A 1137 -46.16 -2.56 0.46
CA GLU A 1137 -46.54 -3.56 -0.55
C GLU A 1137 -45.93 -4.93 -0.21
#